data_AF-A0A964NKU2-F1
#
_entry.id   AF-A0A964NKU2-F1
#
_cell.length_a   1.000
_cell.length_b   1.000
_cell.length_c   1.000
_cell.angle_alpha   90.00
_cell.angle_beta   90.00
_cell.angle_gamma   90.00
#
_symmetry.space_group_name_H-M   'P 1'
#
loop_
_entity.id
_entity.type
_entity.pdbx_description
1 polymer ?
#
loop_
_entity_poly.entity_id
_entity_poly.type
_entity_poly.pdbx_seq_one_letter_code
_entity_poly.pdbx_strand_id
1 'polypeptide(L)'
;MASSTKSVLLLGPSLLLGLCLASACGGDDPKPGGEGDATRGDVNIRRQLDAELDGSDQGVEGDAESADAPIVIDPDQGLVREVDDCVSACQVFADCGRLDAWAGQLENCRAACEASGDNPILGDFYTCVAVTSCEDLHTCVPPPPPPANCSDVCEAGAACPPGDGSNGTIDEAIPREGGCAAACADPTWAGDVTRCGEGVLAATCDFGELTGCLLESEFGDCYEACNRLAECDRPEADDLIECTRACGGFADAEEDALRRYRHERRTACLATSNGDCGRVAVCLSARGPVVVGEGTIEQLCEANVACPFFALETCAEDAAVALAGLEDSAIDCLITNLTDACLDGEIYACFVPASRAANPCDEHCLIGDLCGLLPNGQTEGACSVACQAALDGEDAGARLALEAGFACDGGASCAEVEACRDLGELGPRCDAVCVEQVACVLSDDAVRCAADCVQGIGAQRGQAGLRCVEAAVSCAGVERCLPPVAPDCAALCALTSACGEDEDECLVSCDDSDFADPDWFLPQLACAASTSRCSVVLACAGGELTPGEACLADCRRQLDCAGAPADEAGASQCLLECGLGQGGQEGRDMELASACLVLAADDCAALDACLVVDRQATGCETVCGELDRCVLGDGGCVDACNASWDEPAIIDSQACTLHAMRRLEGCAPVASCNGIEVAPASAACASTCGAVIACDDQQDSFLCERACDVDASGDDVRAACADAAACDELGLCLASDGSIPMACDEACAALELCPGGLGDGAAFADTAACSLDCGGRAILEGEYPADFGACVTQLSVGGACGAQAVNDCIALGNIDPICAASWDAVVGCGFEMFVGGGQAMYFTDCMANLVLDEAATRMTAQCMIDVGAMAGGDPAACFGLIMCFAGGLPM
;
A
#
# COMPACT_ATOMS: atom_id res chain seq x y z
N MET A 1 -49.14 -34.07 -25.05
CA MET A 1 -50.62 -34.00 -25.07
C MET A 1 -51.07 -33.25 -23.82
N ALA A 2 -51.75 -32.12 -24.03
CA ALA A 2 -52.57 -31.28 -23.11
C ALA A 2 -51.98 -30.95 -21.71
N SER A 3 -51.46 -29.74 -21.46
CA SER A 3 -52.12 -28.42 -21.30
C SER A 3 -52.76 -28.20 -19.92
N SER A 4 -52.20 -27.30 -19.12
CA SER A 4 -52.91 -26.06 -18.70
C SER A 4 -51.96 -25.09 -17.97
N THR A 5 -51.84 -23.91 -18.57
CA THR A 5 -51.22 -22.65 -18.13
C THR A 5 -51.95 -21.98 -16.97
N LYS A 6 -51.21 -21.28 -16.10
CA LYS A 6 -51.63 -20.01 -15.44
C LYS A 6 -50.40 -19.15 -15.16
N SER A 7 -50.27 -18.08 -15.92
CA SER A 7 -49.33 -16.97 -15.70
C SER A 7 -49.85 -16.06 -14.60
N VAL A 8 -48.97 -15.62 -13.70
CA VAL A 8 -49.13 -14.45 -12.83
C VAL A 8 -48.00 -13.50 -13.22
N LEU A 9 -48.34 -12.34 -13.77
CA LEU A 9 -47.42 -11.23 -13.98
C LEU A 9 -47.18 -10.56 -12.62
N LEU A 10 -45.93 -10.55 -12.15
CA LEU A 10 -45.43 -9.63 -11.13
C LEU A 10 -44.59 -8.57 -11.89
N LEU A 11 -45.06 -7.33 -11.87
CA LEU A 11 -44.28 -6.15 -12.29
C LEU A 11 -43.48 -5.70 -11.07
N GLY A 12 -42.15 -5.83 -11.12
CA GLY A 12 -41.21 -5.32 -10.10
C GLY A 12 -40.67 -3.92 -10.44
N PRO A 13 -39.98 -3.24 -9.49
CA PRO A 13 -39.75 -1.79 -9.47
C PRO A 13 -38.57 -1.28 -10.33
N SER A 14 -37.92 -2.13 -11.11
CA SER A 14 -36.65 -1.84 -11.82
C SER A 14 -36.73 -0.82 -12.97
N LEU A 15 -37.78 -0.01 -13.07
CA LEU A 15 -38.07 0.89 -14.20
C LEU A 15 -37.74 2.38 -13.93
N LEU A 16 -37.13 2.71 -12.77
CA LEU A 16 -36.87 4.09 -12.35
C LEU A 16 -35.39 4.52 -12.29
N LEU A 17 -34.42 3.60 -12.46
CA LEU A 17 -33.00 3.87 -12.16
C LEU A 17 -32.14 4.48 -13.28
N GLY A 18 -32.70 4.84 -14.45
CA GLY A 18 -31.90 5.20 -15.63
C GLY A 18 -31.92 6.66 -16.10
N LEU A 19 -32.39 7.62 -15.31
CA LEU A 19 -32.81 8.93 -15.86
C LEU A 19 -32.35 10.14 -15.03
N CYS A 20 -31.05 10.47 -15.07
CA CYS A 20 -30.56 11.79 -14.65
C CYS A 20 -29.18 12.19 -15.24
N LEU A 21 -28.84 11.77 -16.47
CA LEU A 21 -27.67 12.28 -17.18
C LEU A 21 -28.04 12.77 -18.59
N ALA A 22 -27.78 14.07 -18.82
CA ALA A 22 -27.78 14.86 -20.06
C ALA A 22 -29.11 15.42 -20.62
N SER A 23 -29.31 16.74 -20.46
CA SER A 23 -29.77 17.57 -21.58
C SER A 23 -29.12 18.97 -21.54
N ALA A 24 -28.15 19.18 -22.43
CA ALA A 24 -27.80 20.51 -22.92
C ALA A 24 -28.74 20.84 -24.09
N CYS A 25 -29.32 22.05 -24.09
CA CYS A 25 -29.91 22.65 -25.29
C CYS A 25 -29.41 24.09 -25.38
N GLY A 26 -28.53 24.34 -26.34
CA GLY A 26 -28.22 25.67 -26.84
C GLY A 26 -29.33 26.18 -27.77
N GLY A 27 -29.50 27.50 -27.83
CA GLY A 27 -30.37 28.15 -28.81
C GLY A 27 -30.66 29.62 -28.51
N ASP A 28 -29.78 30.48 -29.03
CA ASP A 28 -29.98 31.86 -29.51
C ASP A 28 -30.40 33.01 -28.57
N ASP A 29 -29.48 33.98 -28.48
CA ASP A 29 -29.67 35.37 -28.08
C ASP A 29 -30.80 36.06 -28.89
N PRO A 30 -31.60 36.92 -28.23
CA PRO A 30 -31.52 38.33 -28.59
C PRO A 30 -31.65 39.30 -27.39
N LYS A 31 -30.69 40.22 -27.27
CA LYS A 31 -30.80 41.51 -26.54
C LYS A 31 -31.78 42.48 -27.26
N PRO A 32 -32.22 43.62 -26.68
CA PRO A 32 -32.12 44.12 -25.29
C PRO A 32 -33.43 44.73 -24.70
N GLY A 33 -33.44 44.97 -23.38
CA GLY A 33 -34.06 46.15 -22.76
C GLY A 33 -35.34 45.94 -21.93
N GLY A 34 -35.32 46.43 -20.68
CA GLY A 34 -36.53 46.64 -19.87
C GLY A 34 -36.27 46.64 -18.36
N GLU A 35 -36.32 47.82 -17.76
CA GLU A 35 -36.30 48.12 -16.32
C GLU A 35 -37.37 47.35 -15.52
N GLY A 36 -37.10 47.03 -14.24
CA GLY A 36 -38.17 46.61 -13.31
C GLY A 36 -37.75 45.91 -12.02
N ASP A 37 -37.11 46.68 -11.14
CA ASP A 37 -37.12 46.61 -9.66
C ASP A 37 -38.07 45.61 -8.95
N ALA A 38 -37.53 44.74 -8.09
CA ALA A 38 -37.96 44.58 -6.68
C ALA A 38 -37.13 43.56 -5.86
N THR A 39 -36.37 44.11 -4.91
CA THR A 39 -36.22 43.72 -3.48
C THR A 39 -35.43 42.48 -3.01
N ARG A 40 -34.34 42.81 -2.28
CA ARG A 40 -33.94 42.40 -0.91
C ARG A 40 -33.43 40.97 -0.61
N GLY A 41 -32.16 40.92 -0.22
CA GLY A 41 -31.56 39.96 0.72
C GLY A 41 -30.05 40.18 0.85
N ASP A 42 -29.54 40.28 2.08
CA ASP A 42 -28.13 40.18 2.53
C ASP A 42 -27.19 41.38 2.29
N VAL A 43 -26.89 42.26 3.27
CA VAL A 43 -26.39 42.15 4.67
C VAL A 43 -24.89 41.88 4.78
N ASN A 44 -24.15 42.99 4.70
CA ASN A 44 -22.92 43.34 5.43
C ASN A 44 -22.49 42.41 6.59
N ILE A 45 -21.32 41.76 6.45
CA ILE A 45 -20.46 41.37 7.57
C ILE A 45 -19.19 42.23 7.50
N ARG A 46 -19.23 43.41 8.15
CA ARG A 46 -18.02 44.23 8.42
C ARG A 46 -18.17 45.11 9.65
N ARG A 47 -18.75 44.59 10.73
CA ARG A 47 -18.86 45.33 11.99
C ARG A 47 -18.95 44.40 13.20
N GLN A 48 -17.82 43.80 13.59
CA GLN A 48 -17.71 43.15 14.90
C GLN A 48 -16.27 43.02 15.43
N LEU A 49 -15.44 44.05 15.26
CA LEU A 49 -14.14 44.11 15.94
C LEU A 49 -13.69 45.55 16.25
N ASP A 50 -14.57 46.35 16.89
CA ASP A 50 -14.25 47.75 17.24
C ASP A 50 -14.96 48.24 18.52
N ALA A 51 -15.26 47.34 19.46
CA ALA A 51 -15.90 47.74 20.72
C ALA A 51 -15.51 46.85 21.90
N GLU A 52 -14.21 46.79 22.22
CA GLU A 52 -13.72 46.42 23.56
C GLU A 52 -12.21 46.67 23.60
N LEU A 53 -11.80 47.92 23.85
CA LEU A 53 -10.48 48.29 24.38
C LEU A 53 -10.52 49.80 24.72
N ASP A 54 -11.47 50.16 25.59
CA ASP A 54 -11.46 51.46 26.27
C ASP A 54 -11.47 51.17 27.77
N GLY A 55 -10.31 51.36 28.41
CA GLY A 55 -10.17 51.22 29.86
C GLY A 55 -8.86 50.60 30.29
N SER A 56 -7.79 51.39 30.36
CA SER A 56 -6.81 51.38 31.45
C SER A 56 -5.83 52.53 31.30
N ASP A 57 -6.26 53.65 31.85
CA ASP A 57 -5.47 54.80 32.23
C ASP A 57 -4.56 54.40 33.41
N GLN A 58 -3.26 54.20 33.19
CA GLN A 58 -2.22 54.41 34.21
C GLN A 58 -0.92 54.88 33.55
N GLY A 59 -0.63 56.16 33.76
CA GLY A 59 0.62 56.79 33.34
C GLY A 59 1.82 56.30 34.14
N VAL A 60 2.96 56.25 33.44
CA VAL A 60 4.29 56.40 34.04
C VAL A 60 5.10 57.28 33.08
N GLU A 61 5.48 58.46 33.59
CA GLU A 61 6.44 59.38 32.97
C GLU A 61 7.83 58.72 32.90
N GLY A 62 8.58 58.97 31.82
CA GLY A 62 9.98 58.52 31.74
C GLY A 62 10.65 58.79 30.40
N ASP A 63 11.12 60.03 30.24
CA ASP A 63 12.30 60.53 29.52
C ASP A 63 12.62 60.10 28.07
N ALA A 64 12.83 61.15 27.28
CA ALA A 64 13.30 61.15 25.91
C ALA A 64 14.83 61.00 25.82
N GLU A 65 15.32 60.13 24.92
CA GLU A 65 16.60 60.34 24.23
C GLU A 65 16.69 59.53 22.91
N SER A 66 16.79 60.27 21.79
CA SER A 66 17.51 60.03 20.53
C SER A 66 17.57 58.63 19.86
N ALA A 67 17.16 58.56 18.57
CA ALA A 67 18.08 58.42 17.42
C ALA A 67 17.35 58.25 16.07
N ASP A 68 17.89 58.91 15.04
CA ASP A 68 17.56 58.78 13.62
C ASP A 68 17.67 57.33 13.11
N ALA A 69 16.64 56.83 12.41
CA ALA A 69 16.73 55.67 11.53
C ALA A 69 15.98 55.94 10.20
N PRO A 70 16.51 55.52 9.04
CA PRO A 70 15.86 55.70 7.74
C PRO A 70 14.61 54.83 7.63
N ILE A 71 13.57 55.38 7.00
CA ILE A 71 12.34 54.65 6.66
C ILE A 71 12.70 53.61 5.59
N VAL A 72 12.67 52.33 5.96
CA VAL A 72 12.72 51.20 5.02
C VAL A 72 11.30 51.01 4.49
N ILE A 73 11.10 51.20 3.18
CA ILE A 73 9.85 50.83 2.50
C ILE A 73 9.93 49.33 2.25
N ASP A 74 8.95 48.61 2.79
CA ASP A 74 8.78 47.18 2.65
C ASP A 74 8.35 46.84 1.19
N PRO A 75 9.17 46.10 0.41
CA PRO A 75 8.86 45.73 -0.98
C PRO A 75 7.68 44.76 -1.11
N ASP A 76 7.15 44.23 -0.01
CA ASP A 76 6.01 43.30 -0.02
C ASP A 76 4.65 44.00 -0.05
N GLN A 77 4.62 45.34 -0.11
CA GLN A 77 3.38 46.12 -0.25
C GLN A 77 2.97 46.32 -1.72
N GLY A 78 2.52 45.26 -2.40
CA GLY A 78 1.50 45.25 -3.46
C GLY A 78 1.42 46.38 -4.52
N LEU A 79 2.54 46.99 -4.92
CA LEU A 79 2.60 48.03 -5.96
C LEU A 79 3.01 47.41 -7.32
N VAL A 80 2.15 47.57 -8.33
CA VAL A 80 2.40 47.16 -9.72
C VAL A 80 3.66 47.86 -10.27
N ARG A 81 4.57 47.11 -10.90
CA ARG A 81 5.85 47.59 -11.46
C ARG A 81 5.70 47.86 -12.97
N GLU A 82 6.38 48.87 -13.52
CA GLU A 82 6.44 49.08 -14.97
C GLU A 82 7.55 48.19 -15.60
N VAL A 83 7.17 47.28 -16.50
CA VAL A 83 8.07 46.36 -17.23
C VAL A 83 7.65 46.33 -18.71
N ASP A 84 8.51 46.79 -19.62
CA ASP A 84 8.19 46.96 -21.04
C ASP A 84 9.28 46.45 -22.02
N ASP A 85 10.41 45.97 -21.52
CA ASP A 85 11.49 45.40 -22.31
C ASP A 85 12.31 44.36 -21.53
N CYS A 86 13.20 43.63 -22.23
CA CYS A 86 14.09 42.65 -21.62
C CYS A 86 14.99 43.25 -20.53
N VAL A 87 15.31 44.54 -20.61
CA VAL A 87 16.20 45.23 -19.65
C VAL A 87 15.48 45.45 -18.32
N SER A 88 14.26 45.97 -18.35
CA SER A 88 13.40 46.21 -17.20
C SER A 88 12.93 44.90 -16.57
N ALA A 89 12.57 43.89 -17.36
CA ALA A 89 12.20 42.57 -16.85
C ALA A 89 13.36 41.92 -16.08
N CYS A 90 14.56 41.91 -16.65
CA CYS A 90 15.75 41.37 -15.99
C CYS A 90 16.17 42.16 -14.75
N GLN A 91 15.91 43.47 -14.72
CA GLN A 91 16.17 44.30 -13.53
C GLN A 91 15.25 43.92 -12.37
N VAL A 92 13.99 43.57 -12.63
CA VAL A 92 13.06 43.08 -11.61
C VAL A 92 13.56 41.79 -10.95
N PHE A 93 14.06 40.83 -11.75
CA PHE A 93 14.69 39.63 -11.20
C PHE A 93 15.94 39.96 -10.37
N ALA A 94 16.76 40.92 -10.79
CA ALA A 94 17.93 41.36 -10.04
C ALA A 94 17.57 42.01 -8.71
N ASP A 95 16.58 42.89 -8.69
CA ASP A 95 16.15 43.62 -7.51
C ASP A 95 15.50 42.69 -6.47
N CYS A 96 14.80 41.65 -6.91
CA CYS A 96 14.27 40.58 -6.05
C CYS A 96 15.33 39.55 -5.64
N GLY A 97 16.58 39.64 -6.12
CA GLY A 97 17.61 38.64 -5.86
C GLY A 97 17.34 37.28 -6.50
N ARG A 98 16.58 37.23 -7.60
CA ARG A 98 16.11 36.03 -8.30
C ARG A 98 16.76 35.79 -9.67
N LEU A 99 17.91 36.39 -9.96
CA LEU A 99 18.63 36.14 -11.22
C LEU A 99 19.08 34.68 -11.37
N ASP A 100 19.27 33.99 -10.25
CA ASP A 100 19.56 32.56 -10.15
C ASP A 100 18.43 31.68 -10.73
N ALA A 101 17.17 32.11 -10.62
CA ALA A 101 16.02 31.36 -11.13
C ALA A 101 15.99 31.23 -12.66
N TRP A 102 16.85 31.97 -13.39
CA TRP A 102 16.81 31.94 -14.85
C TRP A 102 18.18 31.87 -15.54
N ALA A 103 19.06 32.84 -15.32
CA ALA A 103 20.27 33.00 -16.15
C ALA A 103 21.55 33.25 -15.34
N GLY A 104 21.44 33.27 -14.01
CA GLY A 104 22.50 33.49 -13.03
C GLY A 104 23.07 34.92 -13.01
N GLN A 105 23.04 35.64 -14.14
CA GLN A 105 23.57 36.99 -14.31
C GLN A 105 22.66 37.83 -15.20
N LEU A 106 22.69 39.16 -14.98
CA LEU A 106 21.86 40.12 -15.70
C LEU A 106 22.11 40.13 -17.22
N GLU A 107 23.34 39.89 -17.67
CA GLU A 107 23.68 39.88 -19.11
C GLU A 107 23.11 38.65 -19.83
N ASN A 108 23.18 37.47 -19.20
CA ASN A 108 22.63 36.24 -19.76
C ASN A 108 21.09 36.30 -19.84
N CYS A 109 20.45 36.89 -18.83
CA CYS A 109 19.03 37.16 -18.78
C CYS A 109 18.59 37.98 -20.00
N ARG A 110 19.34 39.04 -20.33
CA ARG A 110 19.04 39.88 -21.51
C ARG A 110 19.23 39.12 -22.82
N ALA A 111 20.35 38.40 -22.98
CA ALA A 111 20.65 37.67 -24.21
C ALA A 111 19.59 36.59 -24.52
N ALA A 112 19.11 35.86 -23.49
CA ALA A 112 18.07 34.86 -23.66
C ALA A 112 16.70 35.48 -24.03
N CYS A 113 16.35 36.61 -23.42
CA CYS A 113 15.13 37.35 -23.77
C CYS A 113 15.19 37.89 -25.21
N GLU A 114 16.34 38.42 -25.64
CA GLU A 114 16.55 38.93 -26.99
C GLU A 114 16.58 37.83 -28.06
N ALA A 115 17.07 36.63 -27.74
CA ALA A 115 17.08 35.48 -28.65
C ALA A 115 15.67 34.99 -29.04
N SER A 116 14.66 35.33 -28.24
CA SER A 116 13.24 35.08 -28.56
C SER A 116 12.74 35.92 -29.74
N GLY A 117 13.48 36.97 -30.11
CA GLY A 117 13.21 37.81 -31.29
C GLY A 117 11.82 38.47 -31.27
N ASP A 118 11.25 38.68 -32.46
CA ASP A 118 9.91 39.25 -32.66
C ASP A 118 8.78 38.24 -32.36
N ASN A 119 8.99 37.29 -31.44
CA ASN A 119 7.95 36.32 -31.09
C ASN A 119 6.75 37.06 -30.48
N PRO A 120 5.54 36.95 -31.05
CA PRO A 120 4.37 37.74 -30.64
C PRO A 120 3.93 37.50 -29.19
N ILE A 121 4.38 36.42 -28.55
CA ILE A 121 4.02 36.02 -27.18
C ILE A 121 4.93 36.68 -26.12
N LEU A 122 6.01 37.35 -26.53
CA LEU A 122 6.95 38.01 -25.61
C LEU A 122 6.28 39.10 -24.73
N GLY A 123 5.15 39.66 -25.17
CA GLY A 123 4.36 40.62 -24.36
C GLY A 123 3.70 40.00 -23.12
N ASP A 124 3.35 38.71 -23.16
CA ASP A 124 2.73 38.02 -22.02
C ASP A 124 3.77 37.78 -20.91
N PHE A 125 5.02 37.53 -21.29
CA PHE A 125 6.15 37.44 -20.37
C PHE A 125 6.35 38.75 -19.58
N TYR A 126 6.36 39.91 -20.24
CA TYR A 126 6.50 41.20 -19.54
C TYR A 126 5.36 41.46 -18.56
N THR A 127 4.13 41.12 -18.95
CA THR A 127 2.95 41.27 -18.10
C THR A 127 3.05 40.41 -16.84
N CYS A 128 3.53 39.17 -16.98
CA CYS A 128 3.78 38.27 -15.86
C CYS A 128 4.78 38.88 -14.87
N VAL A 129 5.95 39.34 -15.34
CA VAL A 129 7.00 39.90 -14.46
C VAL A 129 6.54 41.17 -13.73
N ALA A 130 5.67 41.98 -14.36
CA ALA A 130 5.18 43.23 -13.78
C ALA A 130 4.26 43.05 -12.55
N VAL A 131 3.53 41.94 -12.48
CA VAL A 131 2.47 41.71 -11.47
C VAL A 131 2.81 40.63 -10.46
N THR A 132 3.85 39.85 -10.72
CA THR A 132 4.22 38.67 -9.92
C THR A 132 5.12 39.07 -8.74
N SER A 133 4.89 38.44 -7.58
CA SER A 133 5.66 38.67 -6.36
C SER A 133 7.13 38.25 -6.52
N CYS A 134 8.04 38.74 -5.68
CA CYS A 134 9.45 38.32 -5.74
C CYS A 134 9.64 36.81 -5.49
N GLU A 135 8.74 36.18 -4.74
CA GLU A 135 8.76 34.73 -4.47
C GLU A 135 8.34 33.93 -5.71
N ASP A 136 7.38 34.46 -6.49
CA ASP A 136 6.76 33.75 -7.61
C ASP A 136 7.38 34.08 -8.98
N LEU A 137 8.32 35.04 -9.07
CA LEU A 137 8.90 35.49 -10.35
C LEU A 137 9.46 34.37 -11.25
N HIS A 138 9.83 33.23 -10.66
CA HIS A 138 10.31 32.05 -11.38
C HIS A 138 9.28 31.46 -12.37
N THR A 139 8.00 31.80 -12.27
CA THR A 139 6.95 31.29 -13.17
C THR A 139 6.86 32.05 -14.51
N CYS A 140 7.55 33.19 -14.65
CA CYS A 140 7.52 33.99 -15.88
C CYS A 140 8.68 33.59 -16.81
N VAL A 141 8.39 32.98 -17.98
CA VAL A 141 9.41 32.46 -18.93
C VAL A 141 9.21 33.03 -20.36
N PRO A 142 10.27 33.45 -21.08
CA PRO A 142 10.16 33.89 -22.47
C PRO A 142 10.07 32.72 -23.49
N PRO A 143 9.51 32.93 -24.70
CA PRO A 143 9.27 31.87 -25.69
C PRO A 143 10.51 31.48 -26.54
N PRO A 144 10.60 30.25 -27.12
CA PRO A 144 11.78 29.78 -27.87
C PRO A 144 11.93 30.33 -29.32
N PRO A 145 13.14 30.26 -29.94
CA PRO A 145 13.42 30.67 -31.32
C PRO A 145 12.95 29.65 -32.41
N PRO A 146 12.86 30.00 -33.71
CA PRO A 146 12.42 29.10 -34.80
C PRO A 146 13.48 28.07 -35.27
N PRO A 147 13.09 26.85 -35.75
CA PRO A 147 14.02 25.74 -36.09
C PRO A 147 14.70 25.84 -37.46
N ALA A 148 15.83 25.13 -37.65
CA ALA A 148 16.69 25.10 -38.86
C ALA A 148 16.33 23.98 -39.88
N ASN A 149 17.08 23.84 -41.00
CA ASN A 149 16.83 22.81 -42.05
C ASN A 149 17.99 21.77 -42.22
N CYS A 150 17.70 20.59 -42.81
CA CYS A 150 18.66 19.47 -42.97
C CYS A 150 19.97 19.84 -43.67
N SER A 151 19.91 20.70 -44.70
CA SER A 151 21.12 21.12 -45.42
C SER A 151 22.03 21.99 -44.55
N ASP A 152 21.45 22.82 -43.68
CA ASP A 152 22.22 23.65 -42.75
C ASP A 152 22.96 22.77 -41.73
N VAL A 153 22.35 21.66 -41.27
CA VAL A 153 22.98 20.67 -40.38
C VAL A 153 24.15 19.98 -41.08
N CYS A 154 23.96 19.48 -42.32
CA CYS A 154 25.05 18.83 -43.04
C CYS A 154 26.19 19.79 -43.38
N GLU A 155 25.89 21.05 -43.72
CA GLU A 155 26.91 22.08 -43.99
C GLU A 155 27.68 22.45 -42.72
N ALA A 156 26.98 22.63 -41.60
CA ALA A 156 27.60 22.89 -40.30
C ALA A 156 28.48 21.70 -39.84
N GLY A 157 28.00 20.46 -39.99
CA GLY A 157 28.76 19.26 -39.66
C GLY A 157 30.01 19.07 -40.54
N ALA A 158 29.93 19.44 -41.82
CA ALA A 158 31.10 19.41 -42.72
C ALA A 158 32.15 20.49 -42.38
N ALA A 159 31.75 21.57 -41.70
CA ALA A 159 32.65 22.64 -41.26
C ALA A 159 33.40 22.29 -39.96
N CYS A 160 32.98 21.23 -39.25
CA CYS A 160 33.64 20.76 -38.04
C CYS A 160 35.06 20.24 -38.35
N PRO A 161 36.10 20.70 -37.62
CA PRO A 161 37.47 20.27 -37.87
C PRO A 161 37.67 18.82 -37.41
N PRO A 162 38.22 17.92 -38.26
CA PRO A 162 38.54 16.58 -37.82
C PRO A 162 39.73 16.62 -36.85
N GLY A 163 39.48 16.52 -35.54
CA GLY A 163 40.55 16.25 -34.57
C GLY A 163 40.53 16.93 -33.20
N ASP A 164 39.40 17.35 -32.64
CA ASP A 164 39.32 17.86 -31.26
C ASP A 164 38.93 16.82 -30.20
N GLY A 165 38.76 15.55 -30.59
CA GLY A 165 38.36 14.46 -29.68
C GLY A 165 36.88 14.08 -29.82
N SER A 166 36.12 14.79 -30.65
CA SER A 166 34.86 14.28 -31.21
C SER A 166 35.18 13.14 -32.19
N ASN A 167 34.73 11.92 -31.85
CA ASN A 167 34.99 10.73 -32.65
C ASN A 167 34.07 10.68 -33.87
N GLY A 168 34.46 11.36 -34.95
CA GLY A 168 34.03 10.99 -36.29
C GLY A 168 33.65 12.14 -37.21
N THR A 169 33.30 11.77 -38.43
CA THR A 169 32.66 12.65 -39.41
C THR A 169 31.14 12.51 -39.34
N ILE A 170 30.39 13.52 -39.81
CA ILE A 170 28.93 13.42 -39.92
C ILE A 170 28.47 12.19 -40.74
N ASP A 171 29.30 11.70 -41.67
CA ASP A 171 29.01 10.50 -42.45
C ASP A 171 29.21 9.20 -41.65
N GLU A 172 30.03 9.21 -40.60
CA GLU A 172 30.22 8.07 -39.67
C GLU A 172 29.12 8.04 -38.60
N ALA A 173 28.60 9.21 -38.22
CA ALA A 173 27.49 9.37 -37.28
C ALA A 173 26.14 8.89 -37.84
N ILE A 174 26.02 8.79 -39.17
CA ILE A 174 24.78 8.36 -39.82
C ILE A 174 24.87 6.85 -40.08
N PRO A 175 24.03 6.02 -39.44
CA PRO A 175 24.18 4.56 -39.43
C PRO A 175 23.81 3.86 -40.76
N ARG A 176 23.79 4.59 -41.89
CA ARG A 176 23.33 4.14 -43.21
C ARG A 176 24.40 4.27 -44.28
N GLU A 177 24.38 3.35 -45.25
CA GLU A 177 25.25 3.43 -46.42
C GLU A 177 24.93 4.68 -47.27
N GLY A 178 25.84 5.67 -47.30
CA GLY A 178 25.75 6.83 -48.20
C GLY A 178 25.93 8.23 -47.59
N GLY A 179 26.03 8.35 -46.26
CA GLY A 179 26.35 9.61 -45.56
C GLY A 179 25.21 10.65 -45.52
N CYS A 180 25.53 11.89 -45.09
CA CYS A 180 24.56 12.96 -44.80
C CYS A 180 23.74 13.39 -46.03
N ALA A 181 24.39 13.43 -47.20
CA ALA A 181 23.71 13.77 -48.44
C ALA A 181 22.66 12.74 -48.86
N ALA A 182 22.91 11.44 -48.59
CA ALA A 182 21.94 10.39 -48.85
C ALA A 182 20.79 10.43 -47.84
N ALA A 183 21.08 10.73 -46.56
CA ALA A 183 20.09 10.89 -45.51
C ALA A 183 19.15 12.09 -45.77
N CYS A 184 19.65 13.28 -46.12
CA CYS A 184 18.79 14.42 -46.46
C CYS A 184 18.02 14.26 -47.78
N ALA A 185 18.40 13.30 -48.63
CA ALA A 185 17.65 12.99 -49.86
C ALA A 185 16.46 12.04 -49.61
N ASP A 186 16.47 11.31 -48.49
CA ASP A 186 15.37 10.47 -48.04
C ASP A 186 14.42 11.32 -47.17
N PRO A 187 13.15 11.52 -47.56
CA PRO A 187 12.23 12.39 -46.83
C PRO A 187 12.01 11.98 -45.36
N THR A 188 12.13 10.69 -45.05
CA THR A 188 11.99 10.18 -43.67
C THR A 188 13.18 10.60 -42.84
N TRP A 189 14.39 10.42 -43.36
CA TRP A 189 15.63 10.75 -42.67
C TRP A 189 15.96 12.25 -42.67
N ALA A 190 15.51 13.01 -43.66
CA ALA A 190 15.72 14.44 -43.70
C ALA A 190 15.08 15.17 -42.51
N GLY A 191 13.91 14.68 -42.05
CA GLY A 191 13.27 15.16 -40.84
C GLY A 191 14.10 14.87 -39.59
N ASP A 192 14.58 13.63 -39.47
CA ASP A 192 15.36 13.17 -38.31
C ASP A 192 16.74 13.84 -38.22
N VAL A 193 17.46 14.00 -39.32
CA VAL A 193 18.74 14.72 -39.35
C VAL A 193 18.55 16.20 -39.00
N THR A 194 17.43 16.82 -39.41
CA THR A 194 17.12 18.21 -39.03
C THR A 194 16.85 18.32 -37.54
N ARG A 195 16.02 17.42 -37.00
CA ARG A 195 15.64 17.37 -35.59
C ARG A 195 16.81 17.07 -34.67
N CYS A 196 17.64 16.10 -35.02
CA CYS A 196 18.80 15.66 -34.24
C CYS A 196 20.04 16.55 -34.43
N GLY A 197 19.98 17.55 -35.33
CA GLY A 197 21.14 18.34 -35.76
C GLY A 197 21.40 19.63 -34.98
N GLU A 198 20.65 19.91 -33.91
CA GLU A 198 20.70 21.20 -33.20
C GLU A 198 22.08 21.51 -32.60
N GLY A 199 22.76 20.53 -31.98
CA GLY A 199 24.12 20.70 -31.47
C GLY A 199 25.14 21.03 -32.56
N VAL A 200 25.01 20.35 -33.71
CA VAL A 200 25.86 20.62 -34.89
C VAL A 200 25.67 22.05 -35.39
N LEU A 201 24.44 22.56 -35.40
CA LEU A 201 24.12 23.94 -35.79
C LEU A 201 24.60 24.99 -34.78
N ALA A 202 24.64 24.65 -33.49
CA ALA A 202 25.23 25.48 -32.44
C ALA A 202 26.77 25.51 -32.49
N ALA A 203 27.37 24.89 -33.51
CA ALA A 203 28.82 24.75 -33.71
C ALA A 203 29.53 24.04 -32.55
N THR A 204 28.83 23.19 -31.79
CA THR A 204 29.44 22.34 -30.76
C THR A 204 30.12 21.11 -31.36
N CYS A 205 29.78 20.74 -32.60
CA CYS A 205 30.32 19.58 -33.31
C CYS A 205 30.15 18.25 -32.54
N ASP A 206 29.07 18.13 -31.76
CA ASP A 206 28.76 16.92 -31.01
C ASP A 206 28.08 15.86 -31.90
N PHE A 207 28.91 15.02 -32.53
CA PHE A 207 28.41 13.92 -33.35
C PHE A 207 27.85 12.74 -32.54
N GLY A 208 28.15 12.67 -31.23
CA GLY A 208 27.60 11.64 -30.34
C GLY A 208 26.10 11.86 -30.14
N GLU A 209 25.70 13.10 -29.85
CA GLU A 209 24.30 13.51 -29.69
C GLU A 209 23.49 13.26 -30.99
N LEU A 210 24.06 13.61 -32.15
CA LEU A 210 23.44 13.33 -33.44
C LEU A 210 23.26 11.82 -33.68
N THR A 211 24.29 11.02 -33.42
CA THR A 211 24.26 9.56 -33.64
C THR A 211 23.22 8.90 -32.75
N GLY A 212 23.18 9.29 -31.47
CA GLY A 212 22.23 8.74 -30.50
C GLY A 212 20.78 8.99 -30.92
N CYS A 213 20.44 10.24 -31.24
CA CYS A 213 19.10 10.62 -31.68
C CYS A 213 18.67 9.91 -32.99
N LEU A 214 19.62 9.65 -33.91
CA LEU A 214 19.33 8.90 -35.14
C LEU A 214 19.12 7.40 -34.90
N LEU A 215 19.90 6.77 -34.01
CA LEU A 215 19.73 5.37 -33.65
C LEU A 215 18.42 5.13 -32.90
N GLU A 216 18.05 6.06 -32.01
CA GLU A 216 16.76 6.05 -31.31
C GLU A 216 15.58 6.09 -32.27
N SER A 217 15.65 6.94 -33.31
CA SER A 217 14.58 7.07 -34.31
C SER A 217 14.37 5.80 -35.14
N GLU A 218 15.44 5.09 -35.51
CA GLU A 218 15.38 3.93 -36.42
C GLU A 218 15.21 2.59 -35.68
N PHE A 219 15.88 2.41 -34.54
CA PHE A 219 15.96 1.13 -33.82
C PHE A 219 15.18 1.12 -32.51
N GLY A 220 14.60 2.25 -32.09
CA GLY A 220 13.71 2.36 -30.92
C GLY A 220 14.27 1.66 -29.69
N ASP A 221 13.51 0.69 -29.19
CA ASP A 221 13.80 -0.08 -27.97
C ASP A 221 15.17 -0.78 -28.00
N CYS A 222 15.70 -1.13 -29.18
CA CYS A 222 17.02 -1.74 -29.29
C CYS A 222 18.15 -0.73 -29.03
N TYR A 223 17.99 0.53 -29.46
CA TYR A 223 18.94 1.58 -29.12
C TYR A 223 18.86 1.89 -27.64
N GLU A 224 17.65 2.06 -27.10
CA GLU A 224 17.47 2.36 -25.69
C GLU A 224 18.06 1.25 -24.81
N ALA A 225 17.76 -0.02 -25.11
CA ALA A 225 18.33 -1.16 -24.40
C ALA A 225 19.86 -1.19 -24.45
N CYS A 226 20.46 -0.99 -25.63
CA CYS A 226 21.92 -0.96 -25.76
C CYS A 226 22.55 0.26 -25.09
N ASN A 227 21.87 1.41 -25.10
CA ASN A 227 22.32 2.61 -24.40
C ASN A 227 22.31 2.39 -22.88
N ARG A 228 21.27 1.73 -22.33
CA ARG A 228 21.24 1.35 -20.91
C ARG A 228 22.35 0.38 -20.53
N LEU A 229 22.65 -0.57 -21.41
CA LEU A 229 23.78 -1.47 -21.22
C LEU A 229 25.11 -0.69 -21.21
N ALA A 230 25.30 0.25 -22.14
CA ALA A 230 26.50 1.09 -22.20
C ALA A 230 26.64 2.00 -20.96
N GLU A 231 25.53 2.63 -20.51
CA GLU A 231 25.48 3.45 -19.28
C GLU A 231 25.89 2.67 -18.03
N CYS A 232 25.67 1.34 -18.04
CA CYS A 232 26.02 0.44 -16.95
C CYS A 232 27.34 -0.30 -17.17
N ASP A 233 28.21 0.20 -18.04
CA ASP A 233 29.53 -0.35 -18.37
C ASP A 233 29.47 -1.85 -18.74
N ARG A 234 28.41 -2.25 -19.44
CA ARG A 234 28.23 -3.64 -19.87
C ARG A 234 29.02 -3.90 -21.15
N PRO A 235 29.88 -4.94 -21.17
CA PRO A 235 30.76 -5.21 -22.31
C PRO A 235 30.00 -5.53 -23.60
N GLU A 236 28.73 -5.95 -23.50
CA GLU A 236 27.84 -6.18 -24.63
C GLU A 236 27.51 -4.88 -25.42
N ALA A 237 27.75 -3.71 -24.83
CA ALA A 237 27.46 -2.40 -25.41
C ALA A 237 28.69 -1.47 -25.52
N ASP A 238 29.91 -2.03 -25.45
CA ASP A 238 31.18 -1.30 -25.68
C ASP A 238 31.20 -0.55 -27.03
N ASP A 239 30.47 -1.07 -28.03
CA ASP A 239 30.13 -0.39 -29.27
C ASP A 239 28.60 -0.30 -29.39
N LEU A 240 28.06 0.88 -29.06
CA LEU A 240 26.62 1.15 -29.05
C LEU A 240 25.95 0.92 -30.42
N ILE A 241 26.67 1.20 -31.51
CA ILE A 241 26.16 1.01 -32.88
C ILE A 241 26.11 -0.49 -33.20
N GLU A 242 27.15 -1.25 -32.86
CA GLU A 242 27.19 -2.69 -33.07
C GLU A 242 26.14 -3.42 -32.21
N CYS A 243 26.01 -3.04 -30.93
CA CYS A 243 24.98 -3.58 -30.04
C CYS A 243 23.58 -3.36 -30.61
N THR A 244 23.25 -2.12 -31.00
CA THR A 244 21.91 -1.76 -31.51
C THR A 244 21.57 -2.56 -32.78
N ARG A 245 22.54 -2.72 -33.70
CA ARG A 245 22.36 -3.53 -34.91
C ARG A 245 22.24 -5.02 -34.63
N ALA A 246 23.03 -5.55 -33.69
CA ALA A 246 22.94 -6.95 -33.28
C ALA A 246 21.57 -7.24 -32.65
N CYS A 247 21.07 -6.34 -31.80
CA CYS A 247 19.72 -6.41 -31.23
C CYS A 247 18.65 -6.52 -32.31
N GLY A 248 18.71 -5.68 -33.35
CA GLY A 248 17.79 -5.74 -34.50
C GLY A 248 17.92 -7.03 -35.33
N GLY A 249 19.12 -7.62 -35.42
CA GLY A 249 19.36 -8.85 -36.18
C GLY A 249 18.78 -10.13 -35.55
N PHE A 250 18.49 -10.14 -34.24
CA PHE A 250 17.84 -11.27 -33.57
C PHE A 250 16.35 -11.42 -33.93
N ALA A 251 15.69 -10.34 -34.37
CA ALA A 251 14.31 -10.39 -34.84
C ALA A 251 14.17 -11.28 -36.12
N ASP A 252 15.25 -11.43 -36.88
CA ASP A 252 15.28 -12.18 -38.16
C ASP A 252 15.72 -13.65 -38.01
N ALA A 253 16.06 -14.13 -36.81
CA ALA A 253 16.52 -15.52 -36.60
C ALA A 253 15.34 -16.52 -36.55
N GLU A 254 15.12 -17.27 -37.63
CA GLU A 254 13.94 -18.14 -37.85
C GLU A 254 13.83 -19.43 -36.98
N GLU A 255 14.86 -19.91 -36.27
CA GLU A 255 14.90 -21.34 -35.82
C GLU A 255 14.56 -21.66 -34.35
N ASP A 256 14.45 -20.71 -33.40
CA ASP A 256 14.16 -21.02 -31.99
C ASP A 256 13.14 -20.04 -31.36
N ALA A 257 11.92 -20.52 -31.13
CA ALA A 257 10.79 -19.73 -30.63
C ALA A 257 10.98 -19.26 -29.18
N LEU A 258 11.56 -20.09 -28.31
CA LEU A 258 11.83 -19.72 -26.91
C LEU A 258 12.92 -18.65 -26.84
N ARG A 259 13.96 -18.78 -27.67
CA ARG A 259 15.04 -17.80 -27.76
C ARG A 259 14.53 -16.44 -28.26
N ARG A 260 13.63 -16.41 -29.25
CA ARG A 260 13.01 -15.17 -29.75
C ARG A 260 12.18 -14.47 -28.67
N TYR A 261 11.27 -15.21 -28.04
CA TYR A 261 10.41 -14.70 -26.96
C TYR A 261 11.23 -14.08 -25.81
N ARG A 262 12.30 -14.73 -25.36
CA ARG A 262 13.16 -14.17 -24.30
C ARG A 262 13.94 -12.93 -24.74
N HIS A 263 14.37 -12.88 -25.99
CA HIS A 263 15.07 -11.71 -26.52
C HIS A 263 14.16 -10.49 -26.56
N GLU A 264 12.94 -10.63 -27.09
CA GLU A 264 11.94 -9.55 -27.14
C GLU A 264 11.65 -8.97 -25.75
N ARG A 265 11.57 -9.84 -24.75
CA ARG A 265 11.23 -9.46 -23.38
C ARG A 265 12.35 -8.82 -22.61
N ARG A 266 13.56 -9.34 -22.79
CA ARG A 266 14.76 -8.72 -22.26
C ARG A 266 14.91 -7.31 -22.85
N THR A 267 14.70 -7.13 -24.15
CA THR A 267 14.81 -5.81 -24.80
C THR A 267 13.77 -4.83 -24.25
N ALA A 268 12.51 -5.25 -24.10
CA ALA A 268 11.45 -4.41 -23.51
C ALA A 268 11.72 -4.04 -22.04
N CYS A 269 12.24 -4.97 -21.24
CA CYS A 269 12.63 -4.69 -19.85
C CYS A 269 13.80 -3.71 -19.79
N LEU A 270 14.83 -3.91 -20.61
CA LEU A 270 15.99 -3.02 -20.66
C LEU A 270 15.60 -1.60 -21.07
N ALA A 271 14.71 -1.44 -22.06
CA ALA A 271 14.21 -0.13 -22.45
C ALA A 271 13.52 0.60 -21.26
N THR A 272 12.68 -0.10 -20.49
CA THR A 272 11.92 0.49 -19.37
C THR A 272 12.69 0.67 -18.06
N SER A 273 13.99 0.34 -18.03
CA SER A 273 14.83 0.38 -16.82
C SER A 273 15.26 1.78 -16.37
N ASN A 274 15.01 2.83 -17.16
CA ASN A 274 15.32 4.23 -16.84
C ASN A 274 16.79 4.51 -16.42
N GLY A 275 17.76 3.70 -16.86
CA GLY A 275 19.18 3.90 -16.52
C GLY A 275 19.57 3.44 -15.12
N ASP A 276 18.67 2.77 -14.40
CA ASP A 276 18.99 2.11 -13.14
C ASP A 276 19.76 0.81 -13.44
N CYS A 277 21.06 0.81 -13.16
CA CYS A 277 21.91 -0.36 -13.39
C CYS A 277 21.54 -1.59 -12.54
N GLY A 278 20.84 -1.39 -11.42
CA GLY A 278 20.23 -2.46 -10.66
C GLY A 278 19.06 -3.07 -11.43
N ARG A 279 18.17 -2.25 -12.00
CA ARG A 279 17.07 -2.73 -12.87
C ARG A 279 17.57 -3.34 -14.16
N VAL A 280 18.61 -2.80 -14.77
CA VAL A 280 19.29 -3.42 -15.93
C VAL A 280 19.80 -4.80 -15.56
N ALA A 281 20.46 -4.95 -14.40
CA ALA A 281 20.88 -6.26 -13.90
C ALA A 281 19.68 -7.19 -13.65
N VAL A 282 18.57 -6.67 -13.12
CA VAL A 282 17.31 -7.41 -12.96
C VAL A 282 16.76 -7.86 -14.31
N CYS A 283 16.69 -6.99 -15.32
CA CYS A 283 16.23 -7.33 -16.68
C CYS A 283 17.09 -8.38 -17.38
N LEU A 284 18.40 -8.37 -17.11
CA LEU A 284 19.32 -9.41 -17.58
C LEU A 284 19.14 -10.73 -16.82
N SER A 285 18.53 -10.69 -15.64
CA SER A 285 18.21 -11.85 -14.79
C SER A 285 16.76 -12.33 -14.88
N ALA A 286 15.85 -11.50 -15.41
CA ALA A 286 14.40 -11.72 -15.39
C ALA A 286 13.95 -12.65 -16.52
N ARG A 287 13.30 -13.74 -16.13
CA ARG A 287 12.42 -14.56 -16.98
C ARG A 287 11.14 -13.76 -17.29
N GLY A 288 10.51 -14.00 -18.43
CA GLY A 288 9.72 -12.97 -19.14
C GLY A 288 8.28 -12.74 -18.62
N PRO A 289 7.63 -11.57 -18.89
CA PRO A 289 6.24 -11.19 -18.46
C PRO A 289 5.04 -12.10 -18.90
N VAL A 290 3.80 -11.65 -19.19
CA VAL A 290 2.67 -12.50 -19.70
C VAL A 290 2.16 -12.00 -21.08
N VAL A 291 1.81 -12.90 -22.02
CA VAL A 291 1.10 -12.55 -23.27
C VAL A 291 -0.34 -13.01 -23.11
N VAL A 292 -1.28 -12.07 -23.14
CA VAL A 292 -2.71 -12.39 -23.06
C VAL A 292 -3.14 -13.05 -24.37
N GLY A 293 -3.66 -14.28 -24.29
CA GLY A 293 -4.05 -15.07 -25.46
C GLY A 293 -5.25 -14.47 -26.21
N GLU A 294 -5.34 -14.72 -27.53
CA GLU A 294 -6.45 -14.26 -28.39
C GLU A 294 -7.84 -14.66 -27.84
N GLY A 295 -7.95 -15.78 -27.14
CA GLY A 295 -9.21 -16.23 -26.54
C GLY A 295 -9.73 -15.32 -25.42
N THR A 296 -8.83 -14.69 -24.67
CA THR A 296 -9.19 -13.76 -23.60
C THR A 296 -9.62 -12.41 -24.18
N ILE A 297 -9.00 -11.97 -25.28
CA ILE A 297 -9.45 -10.80 -26.04
C ILE A 297 -10.83 -11.06 -26.66
N GLU A 298 -11.07 -12.25 -27.21
CA GLU A 298 -12.38 -12.63 -27.74
C GLU A 298 -13.45 -12.67 -26.65
N GLN A 299 -13.15 -13.23 -25.47
CA GLN A 299 -14.07 -13.27 -24.34
C GLN A 299 -14.35 -11.88 -23.76
N LEU A 300 -13.31 -11.04 -23.63
CA LEU A 300 -13.49 -9.65 -23.20
C LEU A 300 -14.32 -8.87 -24.22
N CYS A 301 -14.10 -9.08 -25.51
CA CYS A 301 -14.90 -8.41 -26.53
C CYS A 301 -16.32 -8.94 -26.65
N GLU A 302 -16.55 -10.23 -26.36
CA GLU A 302 -17.89 -10.80 -26.22
C GLU A 302 -18.61 -10.23 -24.98
N ALA A 303 -17.90 -10.07 -23.86
CA ALA A 303 -18.39 -9.39 -22.66
C ALA A 303 -18.65 -7.90 -22.92
N ASN A 304 -17.78 -7.23 -23.66
CA ASN A 304 -17.89 -5.81 -24.03
C ASN A 304 -19.10 -5.52 -24.94
N VAL A 305 -19.66 -6.54 -25.61
CA VAL A 305 -20.94 -6.38 -26.33
C VAL A 305 -22.10 -6.21 -25.35
N ALA A 306 -22.04 -6.84 -24.17
CA ALA A 306 -23.02 -6.67 -23.11
C ALA A 306 -22.84 -5.32 -22.40
N CYS A 307 -21.59 -4.90 -22.18
CA CYS A 307 -21.25 -3.61 -21.59
C CYS A 307 -20.17 -2.86 -22.40
N PRO A 308 -20.52 -1.88 -23.26
CA PRO A 308 -19.55 -1.23 -24.14
C PRO A 308 -18.62 -0.28 -23.37
N PHE A 309 -17.51 -0.82 -22.87
CA PHE A 309 -16.40 -0.07 -22.29
C PHE A 309 -15.37 0.30 -23.36
N PHE A 310 -15.03 -0.66 -24.24
CA PHE A 310 -14.27 -0.44 -25.46
C PHE A 310 -15.19 -0.13 -26.64
N ALA A 311 -14.72 0.64 -27.61
CA ALA A 311 -15.51 0.88 -28.82
C ALA A 311 -15.68 -0.44 -29.60
N LEU A 312 -16.92 -0.81 -29.92
CA LEU A 312 -17.25 -2.12 -30.52
C LEU A 312 -16.50 -2.41 -31.82
N GLU A 313 -16.14 -1.37 -32.59
CA GLU A 313 -15.42 -1.51 -33.86
C GLU A 313 -13.90 -1.72 -33.67
N THR A 314 -13.36 -1.35 -32.51
CA THR A 314 -11.92 -1.42 -32.17
C THR A 314 -11.66 -2.28 -30.94
N CYS A 315 -12.68 -2.99 -30.43
CA CYS A 315 -12.59 -3.70 -29.14
C CYS A 315 -11.37 -4.63 -29.06
N ALA A 316 -11.07 -5.40 -30.12
CA ALA A 316 -9.93 -6.32 -30.07
C ALA A 316 -8.59 -5.58 -29.94
N GLU A 317 -8.45 -4.41 -30.55
CA GLU A 317 -7.24 -3.57 -30.49
C GLU A 317 -7.15 -2.84 -29.14
N ASP A 318 -8.26 -2.28 -28.67
CA ASP A 318 -8.31 -1.57 -27.37
C ASP A 318 -8.18 -2.53 -26.18
N ALA A 319 -8.77 -3.72 -26.27
CA ALA A 319 -8.66 -4.80 -25.29
C ALA A 319 -7.24 -5.37 -25.26
N ALA A 320 -6.61 -5.61 -26.40
CA ALA A 320 -5.22 -6.07 -26.42
C ALA A 320 -4.27 -5.09 -25.72
N VAL A 321 -4.52 -3.78 -25.87
CA VAL A 321 -3.74 -2.72 -25.21
C VAL A 321 -4.08 -2.61 -23.72
N ALA A 322 -5.37 -2.72 -23.34
CA ALA A 322 -5.80 -2.61 -21.96
C ALA A 322 -5.47 -3.84 -21.11
N LEU A 323 -5.48 -5.03 -21.70
CA LEU A 323 -5.13 -6.29 -21.05
C LEU A 323 -3.61 -6.51 -20.95
N ALA A 324 -2.82 -5.73 -21.70
CA ALA A 324 -1.36 -5.84 -21.65
C ALA A 324 -0.82 -5.47 -20.26
N GLY A 325 -0.40 -6.49 -19.49
CA GLY A 325 0.15 -6.32 -18.15
C GLY A 325 -0.85 -6.45 -17.00
N LEU A 326 -2.10 -6.86 -17.27
CA LEU A 326 -3.05 -7.27 -16.23
C LEU A 326 -2.91 -8.75 -15.90
N GLU A 327 -3.12 -9.11 -14.63
CA GLU A 327 -3.17 -10.50 -14.15
C GLU A 327 -4.50 -11.17 -14.52
N ASP A 328 -4.54 -12.49 -14.65
CA ASP A 328 -5.77 -13.22 -15.02
C ASP A 328 -6.95 -12.94 -14.09
N SER A 329 -6.72 -12.68 -12.80
CA SER A 329 -7.77 -12.27 -11.84
C SER A 329 -8.32 -10.88 -12.12
N ALA A 330 -7.47 -9.95 -12.57
CA ALA A 330 -7.85 -8.63 -13.05
C ALA A 330 -8.59 -8.73 -14.40
N ILE A 331 -8.17 -9.64 -15.28
CA ILE A 331 -8.84 -9.88 -16.56
C ILE A 331 -10.20 -10.57 -16.33
N ASP A 332 -10.29 -11.53 -15.42
CA ASP A 332 -11.55 -12.17 -15.02
C ASP A 332 -12.46 -11.20 -14.29
N CYS A 333 -11.92 -10.33 -13.44
CA CYS A 333 -12.63 -9.19 -12.86
C CYS A 333 -13.19 -8.30 -13.99
N LEU A 334 -12.39 -7.99 -15.00
CA LEU A 334 -12.81 -7.15 -16.14
C LEU A 334 -13.89 -7.85 -16.99
N ILE A 335 -13.69 -9.11 -17.36
CA ILE A 335 -14.65 -9.92 -18.13
C ILE A 335 -15.95 -10.10 -17.35
N THR A 336 -15.86 -10.44 -16.06
CA THR A 336 -17.02 -10.63 -15.18
C THR A 336 -17.77 -9.32 -14.99
N ASN A 337 -17.08 -8.21 -14.75
CA ASN A 337 -17.74 -6.91 -14.61
C ASN A 337 -18.37 -6.42 -15.92
N LEU A 338 -17.74 -6.68 -17.07
CA LEU A 338 -18.31 -6.37 -18.39
C LEU A 338 -19.46 -7.32 -18.78
N THR A 339 -19.47 -8.56 -18.29
CA THR A 339 -20.53 -9.55 -18.60
C THR A 339 -21.73 -9.39 -17.67
N ASP A 340 -21.50 -9.19 -16.38
CA ASP A 340 -22.50 -9.38 -15.33
C ASP A 340 -22.96 -8.07 -14.66
N ALA A 341 -22.10 -7.04 -14.56
CA ALA A 341 -22.32 -5.93 -13.63
C ALA A 341 -22.50 -4.54 -14.28
N CYS A 342 -21.78 -4.21 -15.35
CA CYS A 342 -21.81 -2.86 -15.96
C CYS A 342 -21.64 -1.69 -14.97
N LEU A 343 -20.85 -1.87 -13.90
CA LEU A 343 -20.68 -0.87 -12.85
C LEU A 343 -19.51 0.06 -13.21
N ASP A 344 -19.79 1.34 -13.49
CA ASP A 344 -18.82 2.36 -13.94
C ASP A 344 -17.74 2.75 -12.89
N GLY A 345 -17.72 2.12 -11.71
CA GLY A 345 -16.73 2.37 -10.64
C GLY A 345 -15.77 1.21 -10.35
N GLU A 346 -16.22 -0.04 -10.47
CA GLU A 346 -15.44 -1.23 -10.09
C GLU A 346 -14.51 -1.71 -11.21
N ILE A 347 -14.80 -1.37 -12.46
CA ILE A 347 -13.96 -1.72 -13.61
C ILE A 347 -12.54 -1.15 -13.43
N TYR A 348 -12.41 0.05 -12.87
CA TYR A 348 -11.10 0.67 -12.58
C TYR A 348 -10.32 -0.03 -11.46
N ALA A 349 -11.01 -0.71 -10.54
CA ALA A 349 -10.36 -1.51 -9.50
C ALA A 349 -9.70 -2.78 -10.08
N CYS A 350 -10.25 -3.31 -11.18
CA CYS A 350 -9.62 -4.41 -11.92
C CYS A 350 -8.28 -3.99 -12.58
N PHE A 351 -7.96 -2.68 -12.68
CA PHE A 351 -6.70 -2.18 -13.25
C PHE A 351 -5.62 -1.84 -12.21
N VAL A 352 -5.86 -2.05 -10.91
CA VAL A 352 -4.86 -1.76 -9.87
C VAL A 352 -3.79 -2.86 -9.91
N PRO A 353 -2.50 -2.56 -10.19
CA PRO A 353 -1.47 -3.57 -10.26
C PRO A 353 -1.18 -4.09 -8.85
N ALA A 354 -1.50 -5.35 -8.58
CA ALA A 354 -0.90 -6.05 -7.47
C ALA A 354 0.58 -6.25 -7.84
N SER A 355 1.48 -5.51 -7.21
CA SER A 355 2.91 -5.70 -7.40
C SER A 355 3.34 -7.05 -6.80
N ARG A 356 3.25 -8.16 -7.55
CA ARG A 356 3.91 -9.44 -7.25
C ARG A 356 4.32 -10.13 -8.56
N ALA A 357 5.39 -10.92 -8.46
CA ALA A 357 6.04 -11.57 -9.60
C ALA A 357 5.05 -12.37 -10.47
N ALA A 358 5.35 -12.46 -11.77
CA ALA A 358 4.63 -13.31 -12.72
C ALA A 358 4.31 -14.67 -12.08
N ASN A 359 3.04 -15.10 -12.14
CA ASN A 359 2.65 -16.39 -11.59
C ASN A 359 3.55 -17.47 -12.21
N PRO A 360 4.37 -18.17 -11.41
CA PRO A 360 5.34 -19.13 -11.92
C PRO A 360 4.67 -20.26 -12.72
N CYS A 361 3.37 -20.52 -12.48
CA CYS A 361 2.57 -21.48 -13.23
C CYS A 361 2.34 -21.11 -14.70
N ASP A 362 2.08 -19.83 -14.98
CA ASP A 362 1.81 -19.39 -16.35
C ASP A 362 3.08 -19.49 -17.20
N GLU A 363 4.20 -19.00 -16.66
CA GLU A 363 5.48 -19.09 -17.36
C GLU A 363 5.93 -20.55 -17.56
N HIS A 364 5.76 -21.40 -16.53
CA HIS A 364 6.07 -22.82 -16.60
C HIS A 364 5.29 -23.56 -17.70
N CYS A 365 4.00 -23.25 -17.81
CA CYS A 365 3.09 -23.89 -18.74
C CYS A 365 3.24 -23.34 -20.17
N LEU A 366 3.53 -22.04 -20.32
CA LEU A 366 3.88 -21.44 -21.60
C LEU A 366 5.19 -22.01 -22.17
N ILE A 367 6.23 -22.09 -21.34
CA ILE A 367 7.51 -22.71 -21.73
C ILE A 367 7.28 -24.19 -22.06
N GLY A 368 6.43 -24.88 -21.29
CA GLY A 368 6.00 -26.24 -21.57
C GLY A 368 5.36 -26.38 -22.95
N ASP A 369 4.46 -25.47 -23.33
CA ASP A 369 3.76 -25.51 -24.62
C ASP A 369 4.70 -25.18 -25.79
N LEU A 370 5.46 -24.07 -25.67
CA LEU A 370 6.46 -23.65 -26.66
C LEU A 370 7.48 -24.74 -26.97
N CYS A 371 7.85 -25.54 -25.96
CA CYS A 371 8.80 -26.63 -26.10
C CYS A 371 8.16 -28.00 -26.38
N GLY A 372 6.83 -28.08 -26.46
CA GLY A 372 6.11 -29.35 -26.71
C GLY A 372 6.26 -30.36 -25.57
N LEU A 373 6.48 -29.89 -24.35
CA LEU A 373 6.68 -30.68 -23.13
C LEU A 373 5.38 -30.90 -22.35
N LEU A 374 4.28 -30.23 -22.73
CA LEU A 374 2.98 -30.50 -22.13
C LEU A 374 2.46 -31.91 -22.51
N PRO A 375 1.78 -32.60 -21.59
CA PRO A 375 1.05 -33.81 -21.90
C PRO A 375 0.16 -33.66 -23.14
N ASN A 376 0.13 -34.69 -23.99
CA ASN A 376 -0.64 -34.65 -25.24
C ASN A 376 -2.10 -34.23 -25.00
N GLY A 377 -2.49 -33.09 -25.57
CA GLY A 377 -3.84 -32.54 -25.49
C GLY A 377 -4.12 -31.67 -24.27
N GLN A 378 -3.14 -31.44 -23.41
CA GLN A 378 -3.20 -30.40 -22.38
C GLN A 378 -2.83 -29.06 -23.01
N THR A 379 -3.67 -28.04 -22.80
CA THR A 379 -3.39 -26.67 -23.20
C THR A 379 -2.60 -25.94 -22.12
N GLU A 380 -1.94 -24.85 -22.48
CA GLU A 380 -1.27 -23.94 -21.53
C GLU A 380 -2.17 -23.56 -20.36
N GLY A 381 -3.38 -23.04 -20.61
CA GLY A 381 -4.31 -22.66 -19.54
C GLY A 381 -4.76 -23.86 -18.67
N ALA A 382 -4.92 -25.05 -19.25
CA ALA A 382 -5.23 -26.26 -18.48
C ALA A 382 -4.03 -26.75 -17.65
N CYS A 383 -2.81 -26.42 -18.07
CA CYS A 383 -1.61 -26.63 -17.28
C CYS A 383 -1.52 -25.60 -16.15
N SER A 384 -1.74 -24.31 -16.43
CA SER A 384 -1.65 -23.25 -15.42
C SER A 384 -2.64 -23.48 -14.27
N VAL A 385 -3.90 -23.76 -14.58
CA VAL A 385 -4.93 -24.08 -13.57
C VAL A 385 -4.54 -25.30 -12.72
N ALA A 386 -3.97 -26.34 -13.34
CA ALA A 386 -3.53 -27.53 -12.62
C ALA A 386 -2.29 -27.28 -11.76
N CYS A 387 -1.38 -26.42 -12.24
CA CYS A 387 -0.21 -25.96 -11.52
C CYS A 387 -0.60 -25.15 -10.30
N GLN A 388 -1.48 -24.16 -10.46
CA GLN A 388 -1.95 -23.31 -9.37
C GLN A 388 -2.66 -24.14 -8.30
N ALA A 389 -3.53 -25.06 -8.71
CA ALA A 389 -4.19 -25.99 -7.79
C ALA A 389 -3.21 -26.89 -7.01
N ALA A 390 -2.02 -27.15 -7.56
CA ALA A 390 -0.98 -27.91 -6.89
C ALA A 390 -0.06 -27.06 -6.00
N LEU A 391 0.09 -25.77 -6.29
CA LEU A 391 0.74 -24.80 -5.38
C LEU A 391 -0.15 -24.49 -4.18
N ASP A 392 -1.45 -24.31 -4.40
CA ASP A 392 -2.44 -23.99 -3.37
C ASP A 392 -2.89 -25.23 -2.56
N GLY A 393 -2.50 -26.42 -3.01
CA GLY A 393 -2.92 -27.69 -2.42
C GLY A 393 -2.00 -28.18 -1.29
N GLU A 394 -2.55 -28.99 -0.38
CA GLU A 394 -1.78 -29.64 0.71
C GLU A 394 -0.87 -30.80 0.22
N ASP A 395 -0.89 -31.14 -1.08
CA ASP A 395 -0.04 -32.21 -1.63
C ASP A 395 1.40 -31.71 -1.84
N ALA A 396 2.18 -31.74 -0.76
CA ALA A 396 3.58 -31.33 -0.74
C ALA A 396 4.43 -32.02 -1.84
N GLY A 397 4.07 -33.25 -2.26
CA GLY A 397 4.78 -33.96 -3.32
C GLY A 397 4.53 -33.38 -4.71
N ALA A 398 3.27 -32.98 -4.98
CA ALA A 398 2.91 -32.29 -6.22
C ALA A 398 3.57 -30.89 -6.28
N ARG A 399 3.56 -30.16 -5.17
CA ARG A 399 4.21 -28.84 -5.03
C ARG A 399 5.73 -28.91 -5.28
N LEU A 400 6.43 -29.85 -4.63
CA LEU A 400 7.88 -30.06 -4.81
C LEU A 400 8.26 -30.44 -6.26
N ALA A 401 7.44 -31.26 -6.92
CA ALA A 401 7.67 -31.63 -8.32
C ALA A 401 7.52 -30.42 -9.26
N LEU A 402 6.58 -29.53 -8.94
CA LEU A 402 6.34 -28.27 -9.65
C LEU A 402 7.46 -27.26 -9.45
N GLU A 403 7.93 -27.07 -8.21
CA GLU A 403 9.07 -26.21 -7.89
C GLU A 403 10.36 -26.69 -8.59
N ALA A 404 10.59 -28.00 -8.66
CA ALA A 404 11.67 -28.56 -9.46
C ALA A 404 11.50 -28.27 -10.97
N GLY A 405 10.26 -28.28 -11.46
CA GLY A 405 9.90 -27.86 -12.81
C GLY A 405 10.22 -26.39 -13.08
N PHE A 406 9.85 -25.49 -12.16
CA PHE A 406 10.16 -24.06 -12.22
C PHE A 406 11.66 -23.81 -12.29
N ALA A 407 12.47 -24.57 -11.54
CA ALA A 407 13.92 -24.45 -11.60
C ALA A 407 14.46 -24.72 -13.01
N CYS A 408 13.85 -25.66 -13.75
CA CYS A 408 14.26 -26.05 -15.11
C CYS A 408 13.86 -25.07 -16.21
N ASP A 409 12.88 -24.20 -15.96
CA ASP A 409 12.37 -23.26 -16.96
C ASP A 409 13.39 -22.16 -17.34
N GLY A 410 14.55 -22.11 -16.69
CA GLY A 410 15.64 -21.19 -17.03
C GLY A 410 16.45 -21.55 -18.28
N GLY A 411 16.30 -22.76 -18.83
CA GLY A 411 17.09 -23.23 -19.98
C GLY A 411 16.96 -22.33 -21.21
N ALA A 412 18.07 -21.99 -21.88
CA ALA A 412 18.11 -21.01 -22.97
C ALA A 412 17.56 -21.54 -24.32
N SER A 413 17.20 -22.82 -24.37
CA SER A 413 16.56 -23.49 -25.49
C SER A 413 15.67 -24.62 -24.98
N CYS A 414 14.72 -25.06 -25.81
CA CYS A 414 13.83 -26.17 -25.43
C CYS A 414 14.56 -27.48 -25.11
N ALA A 415 15.71 -27.74 -25.74
CA ALA A 415 16.53 -28.92 -25.46
C ALA A 415 17.16 -28.90 -24.05
N GLU A 416 17.46 -27.71 -23.50
CA GLU A 416 18.00 -27.57 -22.14
C GLU A 416 16.92 -27.74 -21.08
N VAL A 417 15.71 -27.21 -21.33
CA VAL A 417 14.54 -27.37 -20.45
C VAL A 417 14.13 -28.84 -20.38
N GLU A 418 14.04 -29.51 -21.53
CA GLU A 418 13.73 -30.95 -21.64
C GLU A 418 14.76 -31.79 -20.85
N ALA A 419 16.06 -31.57 -21.09
CA ALA A 419 17.12 -32.29 -20.40
C ALA A 419 17.10 -32.08 -18.87
N CYS A 420 16.70 -30.90 -18.40
CA CYS A 420 16.56 -30.62 -16.97
C CYS A 420 15.34 -31.33 -16.35
N ARG A 421 14.18 -31.29 -17.03
CA ARG A 421 12.94 -31.95 -16.56
C ARG A 421 13.09 -33.48 -16.56
N ASP A 422 13.80 -34.05 -17.53
CA ASP A 422 14.09 -35.49 -17.59
C ASP A 422 14.98 -36.00 -16.43
N LEU A 423 15.64 -35.11 -15.69
CA LEU A 423 16.41 -35.43 -14.47
C LEU A 423 15.55 -35.35 -13.20
N GLY A 424 14.26 -35.00 -13.32
CA GLY A 424 13.35 -34.49 -12.28
C GLY A 424 12.69 -35.49 -11.34
N GLU A 425 13.43 -36.43 -10.73
CA GLU A 425 13.04 -36.93 -9.40
C GLU A 425 14.05 -36.37 -8.38
N LEU A 426 13.61 -35.45 -7.52
CA LEU A 426 14.47 -34.83 -6.49
C LEU A 426 15.11 -35.88 -5.57
N GLY A 427 14.39 -36.97 -5.29
CA GLY A 427 14.90 -38.11 -4.52
C GLY A 427 16.18 -38.69 -5.12
N PRO A 428 16.18 -39.20 -6.37
CA PRO A 428 17.37 -39.62 -7.09
C PRO A 428 18.51 -38.59 -7.20
N ARG A 429 18.21 -37.28 -7.29
CA ARG A 429 19.27 -36.24 -7.27
C ARG A 429 19.92 -36.13 -5.89
N CYS A 430 19.12 -36.04 -4.83
CA CYS A 430 19.61 -36.08 -3.45
C CYS A 430 20.35 -37.39 -3.14
N ASP A 431 19.84 -38.53 -3.62
CA ASP A 431 20.50 -39.83 -3.51
C ASP A 431 21.86 -39.82 -4.20
N ALA A 432 21.95 -39.30 -5.43
CA ALA A 432 23.21 -39.22 -6.18
C ALA A 432 24.23 -38.32 -5.49
N VAL A 433 23.81 -37.14 -5.03
CA VAL A 433 24.65 -36.20 -4.27
C VAL A 433 25.13 -36.81 -2.95
N CYS A 434 24.25 -37.48 -2.23
CA CYS A 434 24.59 -38.11 -0.95
C CYS A 434 25.46 -39.36 -1.10
N VAL A 435 25.31 -40.12 -2.19
CA VAL A 435 26.24 -41.19 -2.54
C VAL A 435 27.64 -40.62 -2.80
N GLU A 436 27.75 -39.47 -3.47
CA GLU A 436 29.03 -38.81 -3.72
C GLU A 436 29.64 -38.26 -2.42
N GLN A 437 28.84 -37.66 -1.52
CA GLN A 437 29.32 -37.21 -0.20
C GLN A 437 29.82 -38.37 0.67
N VAL A 438 29.12 -39.51 0.66
CA VAL A 438 29.58 -40.74 1.35
C VAL A 438 30.85 -41.28 0.71
N ALA A 439 30.95 -41.28 -0.62
CA ALA A 439 32.17 -41.69 -1.33
C ALA A 439 33.38 -40.81 -0.96
N CYS A 440 33.13 -39.54 -0.62
CA CYS A 440 34.12 -38.58 -0.15
C CYS A 440 34.33 -38.55 1.37
N VAL A 441 33.66 -39.44 2.13
CA VAL A 441 33.77 -39.55 3.60
C VAL A 441 33.33 -38.27 4.34
N LEU A 442 32.35 -37.57 3.77
CA LEU A 442 31.74 -36.37 4.39
C LEU A 442 30.43 -36.69 5.12
N SER A 443 29.77 -37.79 4.73
CA SER A 443 28.62 -38.37 5.44
C SER A 443 28.87 -39.86 5.67
N ASP A 444 28.40 -40.37 6.81
CA ASP A 444 28.42 -41.80 7.12
C ASP A 444 27.09 -42.49 6.79
N ASP A 445 26.07 -41.72 6.38
CA ASP A 445 24.70 -42.20 6.16
C ASP A 445 24.07 -41.53 4.94
N ALA A 446 24.11 -42.24 3.80
CA ALA A 446 23.51 -41.78 2.55
C ALA A 446 21.99 -41.56 2.67
N VAL A 447 21.30 -42.37 3.49
CA VAL A 447 19.83 -42.31 3.62
C VAL A 447 19.43 -41.08 4.43
N ARG A 448 20.14 -40.83 5.54
CA ARG A 448 19.92 -39.61 6.32
C ARG A 448 20.26 -38.36 5.50
N CYS A 449 21.41 -38.36 4.81
CA CYS A 449 21.79 -37.26 3.92
C CYS A 449 20.71 -37.00 2.85
N ALA A 450 20.18 -38.03 2.21
CA ALA A 450 19.17 -37.85 1.16
C ALA A 450 17.87 -37.28 1.73
N ALA A 451 17.46 -37.72 2.92
CA ALA A 451 16.30 -37.15 3.62
C ALA A 451 16.53 -35.68 4.00
N ASP A 452 17.70 -35.35 4.58
CA ASP A 452 18.08 -33.98 4.95
C ASP A 452 18.15 -33.08 3.70
N CYS A 453 18.66 -33.61 2.58
CA CYS A 453 18.69 -32.93 1.29
C CYS A 453 17.29 -32.65 0.74
N VAL A 454 16.37 -33.63 0.79
CA VAL A 454 14.98 -33.44 0.34
C VAL A 454 14.24 -32.44 1.23
N GLN A 455 14.48 -32.44 2.54
CA GLN A 455 13.88 -31.47 3.45
C GLN A 455 14.43 -30.05 3.25
N GLY A 456 15.74 -29.90 3.00
CA GLY A 456 16.38 -28.60 2.85
C GLY A 456 16.26 -27.97 1.45
N ILE A 457 15.79 -28.70 0.43
CA ILE A 457 15.77 -28.20 -0.96
C ILE A 457 14.72 -27.12 -1.22
N GLY A 458 13.74 -26.98 -0.31
CA GLY A 458 12.79 -25.87 -0.33
C GLY A 458 13.47 -24.51 -0.08
N ALA A 459 14.61 -24.50 0.61
CA ALA A 459 15.38 -23.31 0.89
C ALA A 459 16.57 -23.12 -0.08
N GLN A 460 16.94 -21.87 -0.35
CA GLN A 460 18.03 -21.47 -1.24
C GLN A 460 19.37 -22.09 -0.86
N ARG A 461 19.66 -22.23 0.43
CA ARG A 461 20.87 -22.86 0.94
C ARG A 461 20.99 -24.32 0.48
N GLY A 462 19.90 -25.08 0.60
CA GLY A 462 19.84 -26.47 0.16
C GLY A 462 20.01 -26.61 -1.35
N GLN A 463 19.37 -25.73 -2.13
CA GLN A 463 19.52 -25.71 -3.59
C GLN A 463 20.94 -25.34 -4.03
N ALA A 464 21.56 -24.35 -3.41
CA ALA A 464 22.93 -23.94 -3.69
C ALA A 464 23.92 -25.06 -3.39
N GLY A 465 23.76 -25.73 -2.23
CA GLY A 465 24.56 -26.90 -1.86
C GLY A 465 24.44 -28.02 -2.90
N LEU A 466 23.22 -28.38 -3.30
CA LEU A 466 22.98 -29.41 -4.32
C LEU A 466 23.68 -29.07 -5.65
N ARG A 467 23.45 -27.87 -6.20
CA ARG A 467 24.04 -27.44 -7.49
C ARG A 467 25.57 -27.42 -7.43
N CYS A 468 26.14 -27.01 -6.30
CA CYS A 468 27.58 -27.00 -6.11
C CYS A 468 28.14 -28.44 -6.11
N VAL A 469 27.53 -29.37 -5.35
CA VAL A 469 27.99 -30.77 -5.33
C VAL A 469 27.85 -31.42 -6.70
N GLU A 470 26.77 -31.16 -7.45
CA GLU A 470 26.60 -31.66 -8.82
C GLU A 470 27.70 -31.14 -9.78
N ALA A 471 28.16 -29.90 -9.59
CA ALA A 471 29.25 -29.31 -10.35
C ALA A 471 30.65 -29.77 -9.89
N ALA A 472 30.76 -30.40 -8.73
CA ALA A 472 32.04 -30.77 -8.14
C ALA A 472 32.63 -32.01 -8.83
N VAL A 473 33.80 -31.83 -9.47
CA VAL A 473 34.51 -32.92 -10.16
C VAL A 473 35.49 -33.70 -9.26
N SER A 474 35.51 -33.42 -7.95
CA SER A 474 36.40 -34.07 -6.99
C SER A 474 35.88 -33.95 -5.56
N CYS A 475 36.32 -34.85 -4.67
CA CYS A 475 35.94 -34.78 -3.24
C CYS A 475 36.34 -33.48 -2.54
N ALA A 476 37.45 -32.84 -2.94
CA ALA A 476 37.82 -31.53 -2.41
C ALA A 476 36.88 -30.40 -2.91
N GLY A 477 36.21 -30.61 -4.04
CA GLY A 477 35.12 -29.75 -4.51
C GLY A 477 33.84 -30.00 -3.72
N VAL A 478 33.47 -31.27 -3.53
CA VAL A 478 32.28 -31.66 -2.73
C VAL A 478 32.39 -31.12 -1.30
N GLU A 479 33.57 -31.21 -0.67
CA GLU A 479 33.83 -30.67 0.67
C GLU A 479 33.63 -29.14 0.74
N ARG A 480 33.97 -28.41 -0.32
CA ARG A 480 33.73 -26.95 -0.40
C ARG A 480 32.28 -26.58 -0.70
N CYS A 481 31.49 -27.55 -1.16
CA CYS A 481 30.09 -27.38 -1.52
C CYS A 481 29.14 -27.73 -0.38
N LEU A 482 29.66 -28.11 0.78
CA LEU A 482 28.83 -28.26 1.98
C LEU A 482 28.29 -26.88 2.35
N PRO A 483 26.96 -26.69 2.36
CA PRO A 483 26.39 -25.43 2.77
C PRO A 483 26.79 -25.10 4.21
N PRO A 484 26.93 -23.81 4.57
CA PRO A 484 27.07 -23.41 5.96
C PRO A 484 25.90 -23.96 6.78
N VAL A 485 26.13 -24.25 8.06
CA VAL A 485 25.06 -24.72 8.96
C VAL A 485 23.96 -23.66 8.98
N ALA A 486 22.70 -24.10 8.83
CA ALA A 486 21.56 -23.21 8.92
C ALA A 486 21.42 -22.66 10.35
N PRO A 487 20.90 -21.43 10.50
CA PRO A 487 20.55 -20.89 11.81
C PRO A 487 19.48 -21.73 12.51
N ASP A 488 19.28 -21.51 13.81
CA ASP A 488 18.20 -22.14 14.58
C ASP A 488 16.85 -21.48 14.26
N CYS A 489 16.41 -21.58 13.01
CA CYS A 489 15.13 -21.03 12.55
C CYS A 489 13.94 -21.58 13.32
N ALA A 490 14.04 -22.80 13.88
CA ALA A 490 12.99 -23.35 14.71
C ALA A 490 12.72 -22.51 15.96
N ALA A 491 13.77 -21.90 16.55
CA ALA A 491 13.61 -21.01 17.69
C ALA A 491 12.86 -19.72 17.35
N LEU A 492 13.22 -19.07 16.22
CA LEU A 492 12.52 -17.88 15.75
C LEU A 492 11.07 -18.20 15.35
N CYS A 493 10.87 -19.29 14.60
CA CYS A 493 9.56 -19.68 14.09
C CYS A 493 8.62 -20.21 15.18
N ALA A 494 9.14 -20.74 16.28
CA ALA A 494 8.32 -21.05 17.46
C ALA A 494 7.73 -19.77 18.11
N LEU A 495 8.44 -18.63 18.03
CA LEU A 495 7.95 -17.36 18.56
C LEU A 495 6.89 -16.73 17.64
N THR A 496 7.10 -16.75 16.33
CA THR A 496 6.14 -16.19 15.36
C THR A 496 4.89 -17.06 15.20
N SER A 497 5.03 -18.40 15.22
CA SER A 497 3.88 -19.32 15.16
C SER A 497 2.98 -19.23 16.40
N ALA A 498 3.55 -18.94 17.58
CA ALA A 498 2.75 -18.60 18.77
C ALA A 498 1.87 -17.36 18.55
N CYS A 499 2.21 -16.53 17.56
CA CYS A 499 1.47 -15.35 17.13
C CYS A 499 0.64 -15.56 15.85
N GLY A 500 0.51 -16.80 15.37
CA GLY A 500 -0.39 -17.17 14.27
C GLY A 500 0.25 -17.31 12.90
N GLU A 501 1.57 -17.13 12.77
CA GLU A 501 2.30 -17.41 11.51
C GLU A 501 2.41 -18.92 11.23
N ASP A 502 2.50 -19.27 9.94
CA ASP A 502 2.75 -20.65 9.51
C ASP A 502 4.21 -21.04 9.80
N GLU A 503 4.40 -22.12 10.57
CA GLU A 503 5.72 -22.56 10.99
C GLU A 503 6.58 -23.04 9.81
N ASP A 504 5.99 -23.73 8.83
CA ASP A 504 6.73 -24.28 7.70
C ASP A 504 7.17 -23.15 6.74
N GLU A 505 6.30 -22.16 6.50
CA GLU A 505 6.64 -20.97 5.71
C GLU A 505 7.74 -20.14 6.39
N CYS A 506 7.63 -19.95 7.70
CA CYS A 506 8.64 -19.24 8.48
C CYS A 506 10.02 -19.92 8.40
N LEU A 507 10.08 -21.25 8.51
CA LEU A 507 11.35 -22.00 8.47
C LEU A 507 12.11 -21.77 7.16
N VAL A 508 11.40 -21.76 6.02
CA VAL A 508 12.00 -21.50 4.71
C VAL A 508 12.46 -20.04 4.59
N SER A 509 11.59 -19.08 4.95
CA SER A 509 11.90 -17.65 4.86
C SER A 509 13.08 -17.24 5.75
N CYS A 510 13.17 -17.83 6.94
CA CYS A 510 14.28 -17.60 7.87
C CYS A 510 15.60 -18.13 7.30
N ASP A 511 15.64 -19.36 6.77
CA ASP A 511 16.87 -19.92 6.19
C ASP A 511 17.33 -19.14 4.96
N ASP A 512 16.39 -18.74 4.10
CA ASP A 512 16.65 -17.96 2.90
C ASP A 512 17.21 -16.57 3.23
N SER A 513 16.63 -15.89 4.21
CA SER A 513 17.06 -14.56 4.64
C SER A 513 18.46 -14.59 5.23
N ASP A 514 18.76 -15.57 6.10
CA ASP A 514 20.10 -15.77 6.64
C ASP A 514 21.11 -16.18 5.57
N PHE A 515 20.71 -17.01 4.61
CA PHE A 515 21.60 -17.41 3.52
C PHE A 515 21.96 -16.22 2.62
N ALA A 516 21.01 -15.30 2.40
CA ALA A 516 21.25 -14.05 1.67
C ALA A 516 22.10 -13.05 2.49
N ASP A 517 21.85 -12.98 3.80
CA ASP A 517 22.54 -12.10 4.76
C ASP A 517 22.78 -12.80 6.10
N PRO A 518 24.00 -13.36 6.33
CA PRO A 518 24.32 -14.12 7.55
C PRO A 518 24.26 -13.31 8.86
N ASP A 519 24.19 -11.98 8.79
CA ASP A 519 24.05 -11.12 9.97
C ASP A 519 22.57 -10.84 10.31
N TRP A 520 21.62 -11.35 9.51
CA TRP A 520 20.19 -11.08 9.64
C TRP A 520 19.55 -11.82 10.83
N PHE A 521 19.88 -13.09 11.04
CA PHE A 521 19.12 -13.97 11.95
C PHE A 521 19.18 -13.55 13.42
N LEU A 522 20.37 -13.30 13.98
CA LEU A 522 20.53 -13.00 15.40
C LEU A 522 19.79 -11.72 15.85
N PRO A 523 19.83 -10.60 15.09
CA PRO A 523 18.98 -9.44 15.38
C PRO A 523 17.48 -9.77 15.38
N GLN A 524 16.97 -10.55 14.42
CA GLN A 524 15.55 -10.90 14.40
C GLN A 524 15.14 -11.77 15.59
N LEU A 525 15.97 -12.77 15.92
CA LEU A 525 15.73 -13.61 17.09
C LEU A 525 15.79 -12.79 18.38
N ALA A 526 16.76 -11.87 18.51
CA ALA A 526 16.87 -10.99 19.66
C ALA A 526 15.60 -10.12 19.81
N CYS A 527 15.11 -9.58 18.70
CA CYS A 527 13.91 -8.77 18.67
C CYS A 527 12.66 -9.56 19.06
N ALA A 528 12.39 -10.68 18.37
CA ALA A 528 11.23 -11.53 18.64
C ALA A 528 11.23 -12.08 20.08
N ALA A 529 12.40 -12.51 20.59
CA ALA A 529 12.52 -13.03 21.95
C ALA A 529 12.35 -11.93 23.01
N SER A 530 12.60 -10.67 22.67
CA SER A 530 12.58 -9.56 23.63
C SER A 530 11.21 -8.95 23.90
N THR A 531 10.14 -9.50 23.31
CA THR A 531 8.77 -9.02 23.47
C THR A 531 7.82 -10.20 23.66
N SER A 532 6.63 -9.94 24.19
CA SER A 532 5.50 -10.88 24.18
C SER A 532 4.34 -10.39 23.32
N ARG A 533 4.45 -9.19 22.74
CA ARG A 533 3.41 -8.58 21.91
C ARG A 533 3.52 -9.12 20.49
N CYS A 534 2.47 -9.78 20.01
CA CYS A 534 2.52 -10.45 18.72
C CYS A 534 2.73 -9.50 17.54
N SER A 535 2.13 -8.31 17.55
CA SER A 535 2.41 -7.25 16.56
C SER A 535 3.90 -6.96 16.42
N VAL A 536 4.61 -6.87 17.54
CA VAL A 536 6.05 -6.60 17.59
C VAL A 536 6.85 -7.82 17.19
N VAL A 537 6.49 -9.03 17.65
CA VAL A 537 7.15 -10.29 17.24
C VAL A 537 7.10 -10.46 15.72
N LEU A 538 5.96 -10.16 15.09
CA LEU A 538 5.79 -10.24 13.65
C LEU A 538 6.53 -9.12 12.91
N ALA A 539 6.54 -7.89 13.45
CA ALA A 539 7.33 -6.79 12.90
C ALA A 539 8.85 -7.06 12.96
N CYS A 540 9.33 -7.75 14.02
CA CYS A 540 10.70 -8.22 14.11
C CYS A 540 11.03 -9.14 12.93
N ALA A 541 10.21 -10.15 12.63
CA ALA A 541 10.46 -11.03 11.47
C ALA A 541 10.53 -10.26 10.13
N GLY A 542 9.85 -9.10 10.03
CA GLY A 542 9.90 -8.18 8.89
C GLY A 542 11.09 -7.21 8.85
N GLY A 543 11.98 -7.22 9.85
CA GLY A 543 13.19 -6.40 9.90
C GLY A 543 13.14 -5.13 10.75
N GLU A 544 12.10 -4.92 11.55
CA GLU A 544 12.04 -3.81 12.51
C GLU A 544 12.73 -4.20 13.83
N LEU A 545 13.98 -3.76 14.03
CA LEU A 545 14.92 -4.32 15.03
C LEU A 545 14.98 -3.61 16.39
N THR A 546 14.02 -2.76 16.76
CA THR A 546 14.21 -1.88 17.93
C THR A 546 14.12 -2.58 19.29
N PRO A 547 13.22 -3.56 19.53
CA PRO A 547 13.31 -4.45 20.68
C PRO A 547 14.51 -5.39 20.52
N GLY A 548 15.24 -5.70 21.60
CA GLY A 548 16.22 -6.80 21.61
C GLY A 548 17.68 -6.42 21.43
N GLU A 549 18.02 -5.20 21.00
CA GLU A 549 19.41 -4.74 20.86
C GLU A 549 20.21 -4.85 22.17
N ALA A 550 19.58 -4.60 23.32
CA ALA A 550 20.20 -4.79 24.63
C ALA A 550 20.55 -6.26 24.92
N CYS A 551 19.69 -7.19 24.53
CA CYS A 551 19.94 -8.64 24.67
C CYS A 551 21.08 -9.08 23.74
N LEU A 552 21.08 -8.58 22.51
CA LEU A 552 22.15 -8.86 21.55
C LEU A 552 23.50 -8.36 22.07
N ALA A 553 23.56 -7.13 22.59
CA ALA A 553 24.76 -6.54 23.17
C ALA A 553 25.25 -7.32 24.41
N ASP A 554 24.36 -7.72 25.32
CA ASP A 554 24.77 -8.52 26.48
C ASP A 554 25.21 -9.93 26.09
N CYS A 555 24.57 -10.58 25.12
CA CYS A 555 24.98 -11.90 24.65
C CYS A 555 26.34 -11.88 23.94
N ARG A 556 26.60 -10.85 23.12
CA ARG A 556 27.94 -10.61 22.55
C ARG A 556 28.98 -10.42 23.66
N ARG A 557 28.66 -9.64 24.70
CA ARG A 557 29.54 -9.49 25.87
C ARG A 557 29.84 -10.83 26.55
N GLN A 558 28.80 -11.65 26.78
CA GLN A 558 28.95 -12.94 27.46
C GLN A 558 29.75 -13.96 26.65
N LEU A 559 29.60 -13.98 25.32
CA LEU A 559 30.22 -14.97 24.46
C LEU A 559 31.57 -14.49 23.91
N ASP A 560 31.58 -13.36 23.20
CA ASP A 560 32.75 -12.86 22.47
C ASP A 560 33.79 -12.25 23.40
N CYS A 561 33.36 -11.38 24.32
CA CYS A 561 34.28 -10.65 25.20
C CYS A 561 34.87 -11.56 26.30
N ALA A 562 34.17 -12.64 26.65
CA ALA A 562 34.70 -13.66 27.56
C ALA A 562 35.71 -14.61 26.89
N GLY A 563 35.90 -14.51 25.57
CA GLY A 563 36.80 -15.37 24.79
C GLY A 563 36.30 -16.80 24.60
N ALA A 564 35.00 -17.04 24.80
CA ALA A 564 34.37 -18.26 24.33
C ALA A 564 34.18 -18.13 22.81
N PRO A 565 34.42 -19.19 22.01
CA PRO A 565 33.95 -19.16 20.64
C PRO A 565 32.42 -19.06 20.66
N ALA A 566 31.88 -17.91 20.27
CA ALA A 566 30.46 -17.77 19.99
C ALA A 566 30.18 -18.59 18.73
N ASP A 567 29.72 -19.83 18.91
CA ASP A 567 28.95 -20.46 17.86
C ASP A 567 27.53 -19.88 17.90
N GLU A 568 26.88 -19.90 16.76
CA GLU A 568 25.57 -19.28 16.58
C GLU A 568 24.51 -19.90 17.50
N ALA A 569 24.61 -21.21 17.76
CA ALA A 569 23.77 -21.91 18.72
C ALA A 569 23.91 -21.36 20.15
N GLY A 570 25.14 -21.04 20.58
CA GLY A 570 25.39 -20.37 21.85
C GLY A 570 24.79 -18.96 21.90
N ALA A 571 24.86 -18.22 20.79
CA ALA A 571 24.24 -16.89 20.67
C ALA A 571 22.72 -16.96 20.73
N SER A 572 22.08 -17.86 19.98
CA SER A 572 20.63 -18.08 20.01
C SER A 572 20.13 -18.47 21.39
N GLN A 573 20.82 -19.41 22.06
CA GLN A 573 20.45 -19.82 23.42
C GLN A 573 20.55 -18.65 24.40
N CYS A 574 21.62 -17.85 24.32
CA CYS A 574 21.76 -16.66 25.15
C CYS A 574 20.63 -15.65 24.90
N LEU A 575 20.27 -15.41 23.63
CA LEU A 575 19.19 -14.48 23.26
C LEU A 575 17.84 -14.94 23.79
N LEU A 576 17.53 -16.23 23.69
CA LEU A 576 16.31 -16.82 24.26
C LEU A 576 16.28 -16.68 25.78
N GLU A 577 17.40 -16.96 26.46
CA GLU A 577 17.50 -16.79 27.91
C GLU A 577 17.36 -15.32 28.34
N CYS A 578 17.92 -14.39 27.56
CA CYS A 578 17.73 -12.96 27.78
C CYS A 578 16.28 -12.53 27.54
N GLY A 579 15.63 -13.08 26.51
CA GLY A 579 14.23 -12.87 26.20
C GLY A 579 13.28 -13.37 27.29
N LEU A 580 13.61 -14.46 27.97
CA LEU A 580 12.87 -14.99 29.12
C LEU A 580 13.11 -14.23 30.44
N GLY A 581 14.14 -13.38 30.46
CA GLY A 581 14.54 -12.61 31.62
C GLY A 581 15.39 -13.42 32.58
N GLN A 582 16.44 -12.77 33.10
CA GLN A 582 17.28 -13.35 34.14
C GLN A 582 16.76 -12.94 35.51
N GLY A 583 16.72 -13.88 36.46
CA GLY A 583 16.43 -13.57 37.85
C GLY A 583 17.64 -12.97 38.57
N GLY A 584 17.43 -12.50 39.80
CA GLY A 584 18.50 -12.04 40.66
C GLY A 584 19.28 -10.83 40.14
N GLN A 585 20.53 -10.74 40.61
CA GLN A 585 21.34 -9.54 40.42
C GLN A 585 21.76 -9.33 38.96
N GLU A 586 22.08 -10.41 38.24
CA GLU A 586 22.50 -10.35 36.84
C GLU A 586 21.39 -9.78 35.95
N GLY A 587 20.16 -10.27 36.11
CA GLY A 587 19.01 -9.73 35.36
C GLY A 587 18.69 -8.28 35.70
N ARG A 588 18.71 -7.91 36.99
CA ARG A 588 18.52 -6.51 37.38
C ARG A 588 19.58 -5.60 36.75
N ASP A 589 20.85 -5.99 36.85
CA ASP A 589 21.96 -5.17 36.39
C ASP A 589 21.96 -5.03 34.86
N MET A 590 21.58 -6.10 34.13
CA MET A 590 21.36 -6.10 32.69
C MET A 590 20.23 -5.16 32.28
N GLU A 591 19.05 -5.26 32.90
CA GLU A 591 17.88 -4.46 32.52
C GLU A 591 18.12 -2.96 32.81
N LEU A 592 18.78 -2.63 33.93
CA LEU A 592 19.21 -1.25 34.22
C LEU A 592 20.31 -0.75 33.27
N ALA A 593 21.04 -1.66 32.63
CA ALA A 593 22.08 -1.36 31.66
C ALA A 593 21.58 -1.29 30.22
N SER A 594 20.35 -1.71 29.93
CA SER A 594 19.79 -1.83 28.57
C SER A 594 20.12 -0.65 27.66
N ALA A 595 19.78 0.58 28.06
CA ALA A 595 20.08 1.78 27.26
C ALA A 595 21.58 2.03 27.04
N CYS A 596 22.43 1.66 28.00
CA CYS A 596 23.88 1.74 27.86
C CYS A 596 24.41 0.64 26.92
N LEU A 597 23.90 -0.59 27.07
CA LEU A 597 24.28 -1.75 26.26
C LEU A 597 23.98 -1.50 24.78
N VAL A 598 22.82 -0.93 24.46
CA VAL A 598 22.45 -0.52 23.09
C VAL A 598 23.48 0.46 22.52
N LEU A 599 23.88 1.47 23.30
CA LEU A 599 24.85 2.49 22.84
C LEU A 599 26.30 1.98 22.78
N ALA A 600 26.65 0.95 23.55
CA ALA A 600 27.99 0.40 23.60
C ALA A 600 28.34 -0.45 22.36
N ALA A 601 27.31 -0.94 21.64
CA ALA A 601 27.45 -1.76 20.44
C ALA A 601 28.45 -2.92 20.66
N ASP A 602 29.51 -3.02 19.85
CA ASP A 602 30.43 -4.17 19.83
C ASP A 602 31.73 -3.97 20.64
N ASP A 603 31.86 -2.86 21.38
CA ASP A 603 33.06 -2.61 22.19
C ASP A 603 32.97 -3.33 23.55
N CYS A 604 33.69 -4.44 23.68
CA CYS A 604 33.79 -5.22 24.92
C CYS A 604 34.09 -4.38 26.18
N ALA A 605 34.95 -3.37 26.08
CA ALA A 605 35.29 -2.53 27.24
C ALA A 605 34.13 -1.59 27.59
N ALA A 606 33.37 -1.10 26.60
CA ALA A 606 32.18 -0.30 26.81
C ALA A 606 31.03 -1.15 27.38
N LEU A 607 30.82 -2.36 26.84
CA LEU A 607 29.83 -3.32 27.32
C LEU A 607 30.07 -3.69 28.80
N ASP A 608 31.30 -4.01 29.17
CA ASP A 608 31.65 -4.26 30.58
C ASP A 608 31.44 -3.02 31.46
N ALA A 609 31.77 -1.83 30.96
CA ALA A 609 31.57 -0.59 31.70
C ALA A 609 30.08 -0.31 31.97
N CYS A 610 29.17 -0.74 31.09
CA CYS A 610 27.73 -0.57 31.26
C CYS A 610 27.16 -1.33 32.46
N LEU A 611 27.81 -2.40 32.93
CA LEU A 611 27.34 -3.22 34.06
C LEU A 611 27.98 -2.85 35.40
N VAL A 612 29.00 -1.99 35.42
CA VAL A 612 29.76 -1.66 36.65
C VAL A 612 29.23 -0.41 37.36
N VAL A 613 28.28 0.33 36.76
CA VAL A 613 27.76 1.57 37.33
C VAL A 613 26.77 1.27 38.46
N ASP A 614 26.99 1.85 39.63
CA ASP A 614 26.03 1.85 40.74
C ASP A 614 24.77 2.63 40.31
N ARG A 615 23.72 1.88 39.95
CA ARG A 615 22.43 2.41 39.49
C ARG A 615 21.34 2.32 40.54
N GLN A 616 21.69 2.22 41.82
CA GLN A 616 20.71 2.06 42.90
C GLN A 616 19.58 3.10 42.85
N ALA A 617 19.93 4.39 42.82
CA ALA A 617 18.93 5.47 42.83
C ALA A 617 18.03 5.43 41.59
N THR A 618 18.63 5.29 40.39
CA THR A 618 17.89 5.26 39.13
C THR A 618 17.01 4.02 39.01
N GLY A 619 17.49 2.85 39.45
CA GLY A 619 16.71 1.63 39.38
C GLY A 619 15.48 1.64 40.30
N CYS A 620 15.60 2.19 41.51
CA CYS A 620 14.44 2.38 42.38
C CYS A 620 13.43 3.38 41.79
N GLU A 621 13.90 4.49 41.19
CA GLU A 621 13.03 5.46 40.53
C GLU A 621 12.30 4.83 39.34
N THR A 622 12.99 4.03 38.51
CA THR A 622 12.37 3.35 37.36
C THR A 622 11.32 2.32 37.79
N VAL A 623 11.66 1.42 38.72
CA VAL A 623 10.72 0.39 39.20
C VAL A 623 9.52 1.02 39.91
N CYS A 624 9.73 2.02 40.75
CA CYS A 624 8.64 2.69 41.44
C CYS A 624 7.80 3.56 40.51
N GLY A 625 8.41 4.20 39.51
CA GLY A 625 7.68 4.93 38.47
C GLY A 625 6.77 4.01 37.67
N GLU A 626 7.21 2.79 37.39
CA GLU A 626 6.37 1.78 36.74
C GLU A 626 5.25 1.27 37.64
N LEU A 627 5.52 1.03 38.91
CA LEU A 627 4.47 0.71 39.88
C LEU A 627 3.44 1.84 39.97
N ASP A 628 3.86 3.10 39.96
CA ASP A 628 2.95 4.26 39.93
C ASP A 628 2.15 4.33 38.62
N ARG A 629 2.78 4.09 37.45
CA ARG A 629 2.10 3.97 36.15
C ARG A 629 1.01 2.90 36.19
N CYS A 630 1.29 1.78 36.84
CA CYS A 630 0.35 0.68 37.02
C CYS A 630 -0.67 0.90 38.16
N VAL A 631 -0.63 2.06 38.82
CA VAL A 631 -1.47 2.41 39.98
C VAL A 631 -1.23 1.46 41.17
N LEU A 632 -0.09 0.77 41.21
CA LEU A 632 0.32 -0.20 42.24
C LEU A 632 1.19 0.45 43.33
N GLY A 633 1.78 1.61 43.06
CA GLY A 633 2.69 2.28 43.97
C GLY A 633 2.02 2.88 45.21
N ASP A 634 2.76 2.87 46.33
CA ASP A 634 2.46 3.67 47.50
C ASP A 634 3.41 4.89 47.57
N GLY A 635 2.92 5.99 48.13
CA GLY A 635 3.71 7.21 48.33
C GLY A 635 4.84 6.98 49.34
N GLY A 636 5.92 6.34 48.90
CA GLY A 636 7.01 5.82 49.73
C GLY A 636 7.88 4.74 49.07
N CYS A 637 7.46 4.22 47.91
CA CYS A 637 8.16 3.16 47.19
C CYS A 637 9.67 3.42 47.02
N VAL A 638 10.08 4.60 46.54
CA VAL A 638 11.50 4.90 46.25
C VAL A 638 12.36 4.83 47.52
N ASP A 639 11.88 5.38 48.64
CA ASP A 639 12.59 5.34 49.92
C ASP A 639 12.69 3.91 50.47
N ALA A 640 11.61 3.12 50.34
CA ALA A 640 11.58 1.73 50.77
C ALA A 640 12.51 0.84 49.93
N CYS A 641 12.49 1.02 48.61
CA CYS A 641 13.37 0.36 47.66
C CYS A 641 14.84 0.66 47.96
N ASN A 642 15.19 1.94 48.15
CA ASN A 642 16.56 2.34 48.49
C ASN A 642 17.03 1.74 49.82
N ALA A 643 16.15 1.64 50.81
CA ALA A 643 16.48 1.05 52.11
C ALA A 643 16.72 -0.47 52.06
N SER A 644 16.24 -1.16 51.02
CA SER A 644 16.24 -2.62 50.89
C SER A 644 16.89 -3.13 49.58
N TRP A 645 17.67 -2.28 48.92
CA TRP A 645 18.22 -2.51 47.58
C TRP A 645 19.01 -3.82 47.39
N ASP A 646 19.70 -4.26 48.44
CA ASP A 646 20.53 -5.49 48.41
C ASP A 646 19.80 -6.72 48.96
N GLU A 647 18.52 -6.62 49.33
CA GLU A 647 17.75 -7.78 49.80
C GLU A 647 17.37 -8.69 48.62
N PRO A 648 17.71 -9.99 48.64
CA PRO A 648 17.49 -10.87 47.49
C PRO A 648 16.06 -10.88 46.92
N ALA A 649 15.05 -10.81 47.80
CA ALA A 649 13.66 -10.77 47.38
C ALA A 649 13.31 -9.47 46.61
N ILE A 650 13.94 -8.36 46.96
CA ILE A 650 13.78 -7.08 46.26
C ILE A 650 14.52 -7.12 44.92
N ILE A 651 15.71 -7.72 44.89
CA ILE A 651 16.48 -7.89 43.64
C ILE A 651 15.66 -8.71 42.62
N ASP A 652 15.09 -9.83 43.03
CA ASP A 652 14.27 -10.67 42.13
C ASP A 652 13.02 -9.91 41.63
N SER A 653 12.34 -9.18 42.53
CA SER A 653 11.18 -8.34 42.18
C SER A 653 11.53 -7.22 41.20
N GLN A 654 12.69 -6.58 41.39
CA GLN A 654 13.20 -5.53 40.51
C GLN A 654 13.58 -6.08 39.14
N ALA A 655 14.35 -7.17 39.09
CA ALA A 655 14.73 -7.84 37.85
C ALA A 655 13.48 -8.23 37.05
N CYS A 656 12.51 -8.86 37.71
CA CYS A 656 11.23 -9.24 37.11
C CYS A 656 10.45 -8.02 36.59
N THR A 657 10.36 -6.94 37.37
CA THR A 657 9.62 -5.72 36.97
C THR A 657 10.28 -5.04 35.77
N LEU A 658 11.59 -4.83 35.80
CA LEU A 658 12.32 -4.20 34.71
C LEU A 658 12.28 -5.05 33.44
N HIS A 659 12.31 -6.37 33.58
CA HIS A 659 12.14 -7.30 32.48
C HIS A 659 10.75 -7.18 31.84
N ALA A 660 9.68 -7.19 32.64
CA ALA A 660 8.32 -6.98 32.16
C ALA A 660 8.15 -5.63 31.44
N MET A 661 8.81 -4.58 31.94
CA MET A 661 8.85 -3.27 31.27
C MET A 661 9.50 -3.34 29.89
N ARG A 662 10.68 -3.96 29.78
CA ARG A 662 11.39 -4.09 28.51
C ARG A 662 10.57 -4.87 27.48
N ARG A 663 9.91 -5.95 27.93
CA ARG A 663 9.06 -6.79 27.08
C ARG A 663 7.70 -6.19 26.75
N LEU A 664 7.38 -5.02 27.31
CA LEU A 664 6.09 -4.36 27.16
C LEU A 664 4.91 -5.27 27.55
N GLU A 665 5.08 -6.12 28.56
CA GLU A 665 4.05 -7.10 28.98
C GLU A 665 2.90 -6.47 29.77
N GLY A 666 2.96 -5.15 30.00
CA GLY A 666 1.97 -4.39 30.74
C GLY A 666 2.03 -4.59 32.26
N CYS A 667 0.96 -4.18 32.93
CA CYS A 667 0.93 -4.02 34.38
C CYS A 667 0.59 -5.30 35.16
N ALA A 668 0.00 -6.32 34.51
CA ALA A 668 -0.29 -7.59 35.15
C ALA A 668 0.99 -8.35 35.59
N PRO A 669 2.00 -8.53 34.72
CA PRO A 669 3.28 -9.11 35.12
C PRO A 669 4.00 -8.27 36.18
N VAL A 670 3.96 -6.94 36.08
CA VAL A 670 4.51 -6.04 37.10
C VAL A 670 3.86 -6.27 38.47
N ALA A 671 2.54 -6.42 38.54
CA ALA A 671 1.84 -6.76 39.79
C ALA A 671 2.29 -8.12 40.35
N SER A 672 2.39 -9.13 39.48
CA SER A 672 2.84 -10.48 39.84
C SER A 672 4.28 -10.49 40.38
N CYS A 673 5.20 -9.78 39.73
CA CYS A 673 6.60 -9.65 40.16
C CYS A 673 6.71 -9.13 41.60
N ASN A 674 5.83 -8.19 41.97
CA ASN A 674 5.82 -7.56 43.29
C ASN A 674 4.89 -8.26 44.30
N GLY A 675 4.33 -9.43 43.94
CA GLY A 675 3.45 -10.22 44.81
C GLY A 675 2.15 -9.50 45.19
N ILE A 676 1.68 -8.60 44.33
CA ILE A 676 0.44 -7.85 44.55
C ILE A 676 -0.71 -8.70 44.01
N GLU A 677 -1.57 -9.21 44.90
CA GLU A 677 -2.80 -9.88 44.50
C GLU A 677 -3.79 -8.85 43.96
N VAL A 678 -4.26 -9.08 42.73
CA VAL A 678 -5.23 -8.22 42.06
C VAL A 678 -6.53 -8.99 41.96
N ALA A 679 -7.63 -8.34 42.34
CA ALA A 679 -8.94 -8.95 42.20
C ALA A 679 -9.20 -9.18 40.70
N PRO A 680 -9.65 -10.38 40.30
CA PRO A 680 -9.98 -10.62 38.89
C PRO A 680 -11.11 -9.67 38.48
N ALA A 681 -11.01 -9.14 37.26
CA ALA A 681 -12.09 -8.38 36.66
C ALA A 681 -13.39 -9.21 36.59
N SER A 682 -14.52 -8.51 36.48
CA SER A 682 -15.77 -9.18 36.08
C SER A 682 -15.58 -9.81 34.69
N ALA A 683 -16.29 -10.89 34.39
CA ALA A 683 -16.19 -11.54 33.08
C ALA A 683 -16.54 -10.59 31.93
N ALA A 684 -17.51 -9.69 32.16
CA ALA A 684 -17.90 -8.66 31.20
C ALA A 684 -16.80 -7.61 30.99
N CYS A 685 -16.17 -7.12 32.05
CA CYS A 685 -15.04 -6.20 31.93
C CYS A 685 -13.84 -6.85 31.22
N ALA A 686 -13.49 -8.10 31.55
CA ALA A 686 -12.42 -8.82 30.87
C ALA A 686 -12.71 -9.00 29.36
N SER A 687 -13.97 -9.24 28.99
CA SER A 687 -14.40 -9.30 27.58
C SER A 687 -14.21 -7.96 26.88
N THR A 688 -14.70 -6.87 27.47
CA THR A 688 -14.56 -5.50 26.95
C THR A 688 -13.10 -5.12 26.77
N CYS A 689 -12.27 -5.33 27.79
CA CYS A 689 -10.85 -5.02 27.73
C CYS A 689 -10.11 -5.90 26.71
N GLY A 690 -10.52 -7.16 26.55
CA GLY A 690 -10.01 -8.03 25.48
C GLY A 690 -10.31 -7.49 24.07
N ALA A 691 -11.53 -7.01 23.84
CA ALA A 691 -11.91 -6.39 22.56
C ALA A 691 -11.11 -5.10 22.29
N VAL A 692 -10.94 -4.26 23.31
CA VAL A 692 -10.13 -3.03 23.21
C VAL A 692 -8.68 -3.34 22.80
N ILE A 693 -8.07 -4.37 23.39
CA ILE A 693 -6.67 -4.75 23.08
C ILE A 693 -6.54 -5.37 21.70
N ALA A 694 -7.55 -6.10 21.24
CA ALA A 694 -7.56 -6.62 19.88
C ALA A 694 -7.54 -5.49 18.84
N CYS A 695 -8.06 -4.32 19.20
CA CYS A 695 -8.10 -3.12 18.36
C CYS A 695 -6.93 -2.15 18.58
N ASP A 696 -6.43 -2.03 19.81
CA ASP A 696 -5.28 -1.23 20.18
C ASP A 696 -4.43 -2.02 21.18
N ASP A 697 -3.44 -2.72 20.64
CA ASP A 697 -2.53 -3.57 21.39
C ASP A 697 -1.58 -2.77 22.31
N GLN A 698 -1.56 -1.43 22.20
CA GLN A 698 -0.86 -0.56 23.15
C GLN A 698 -1.63 -0.37 24.46
N GLN A 699 -2.93 -0.71 24.49
CA GLN A 699 -3.67 -0.68 25.74
C GLN A 699 -3.30 -1.84 26.66
N ASP A 700 -3.18 -1.51 27.94
CA ASP A 700 -2.83 -2.46 28.98
C ASP A 700 -4.10 -3.10 29.55
N SER A 701 -4.32 -4.40 29.27
CA SER A 701 -5.47 -5.18 29.79
C SER A 701 -5.69 -4.95 31.26
N PHE A 702 -4.61 -4.97 32.03
CA PHE A 702 -4.67 -4.87 33.46
C PHE A 702 -5.18 -3.50 33.92
N LEU A 703 -4.73 -2.43 33.28
CA LEU A 703 -5.18 -1.09 33.62
C LEU A 703 -6.62 -0.85 33.17
N CYS A 704 -7.01 -1.38 32.01
CA CYS A 704 -8.40 -1.37 31.56
C CYS A 704 -9.29 -2.11 32.57
N GLU A 705 -8.91 -3.34 32.93
CA GLU A 705 -9.66 -4.18 33.86
C GLU A 705 -9.81 -3.54 35.25
N ARG A 706 -8.76 -2.87 35.70
CA ARG A 706 -8.76 -2.17 36.98
C ARG A 706 -9.55 -0.86 36.96
N ALA A 707 -9.69 -0.24 35.79
CA ALA A 707 -10.48 0.98 35.61
C ALA A 707 -11.99 0.69 35.53
N CYS A 708 -12.40 -0.54 35.20
CA CYS A 708 -13.80 -0.95 35.27
C CYS A 708 -14.35 -0.79 36.71
N ASP A 709 -15.52 -0.16 36.83
CA ASP A 709 -16.23 -0.09 38.10
C ASP A 709 -16.84 -1.46 38.44
N VAL A 710 -17.04 -1.76 39.72
CA VAL A 710 -17.57 -3.05 40.20
C VAL A 710 -19.09 -3.18 39.98
N ASP A 711 -19.71 -2.23 39.28
CA ASP A 711 -21.12 -2.31 38.92
C ASP A 711 -21.31 -3.28 37.75
N ALA A 712 -21.63 -4.53 38.09
CA ALA A 712 -21.87 -5.59 37.12
C ALA A 712 -22.92 -5.21 36.05
N SER A 713 -23.91 -4.38 36.36
CA SER A 713 -24.87 -3.93 35.35
C SER A 713 -24.27 -2.96 34.34
N GLY A 714 -23.34 -2.10 34.77
CA GLY A 714 -22.62 -1.22 33.86
C GLY A 714 -21.63 -1.98 32.99
N ASP A 715 -20.97 -3.00 33.54
CA ASP A 715 -20.02 -3.84 32.78
C ASP A 715 -20.69 -4.61 31.65
N ASP A 716 -21.88 -5.18 31.89
CA ASP A 716 -22.62 -5.92 30.87
C ASP A 716 -23.03 -5.02 29.69
N VAL A 717 -23.38 -3.75 29.95
CA VAL A 717 -23.71 -2.76 28.91
C VAL A 717 -22.45 -2.35 28.13
N ARG A 718 -21.32 -2.15 28.82
CA ARG A 718 -20.03 -1.85 28.18
C ARG A 718 -19.53 -3.00 27.31
N ALA A 719 -19.74 -4.24 27.74
CA ALA A 719 -19.43 -5.43 26.95
C ALA A 719 -20.29 -5.49 25.69
N ALA A 720 -21.61 -5.28 25.82
CA ALA A 720 -22.49 -5.21 24.65
C ALA A 720 -22.14 -4.05 23.70
N CYS A 721 -21.68 -2.90 24.24
CA CYS A 721 -21.14 -1.80 23.44
C CYS A 721 -19.88 -2.25 22.67
N ALA A 722 -18.92 -2.87 23.34
CA ALA A 722 -17.66 -3.29 22.74
C ALA A 722 -17.83 -4.36 21.67
N ASP A 723 -18.80 -5.27 21.84
CA ASP A 723 -19.16 -6.27 20.83
C ASP A 723 -19.75 -5.64 19.56
N ALA A 724 -20.33 -4.44 19.65
CA ALA A 724 -20.94 -3.71 18.54
C ALA A 724 -20.05 -2.61 17.94
N ALA A 725 -19.01 -2.17 18.66
CA ALA A 725 -18.17 -1.03 18.31
C ALA A 725 -17.16 -1.37 17.21
N ALA A 726 -16.87 -0.40 16.34
CA ALA A 726 -15.64 -0.44 15.54
C ALA A 726 -14.41 -0.13 16.42
N CYS A 727 -13.21 -0.46 15.95
CA CYS A 727 -11.99 -0.29 16.72
C CYS A 727 -11.72 1.17 17.16
N ASP A 728 -12.11 2.15 16.35
CA ASP A 728 -11.98 3.58 16.64
C ASP A 728 -13.05 4.11 17.62
N GLU A 729 -14.11 3.34 17.88
CA GLU A 729 -15.23 3.71 18.75
C GLU A 729 -15.17 3.05 20.14
N LEU A 730 -14.35 2.01 20.33
CA LEU A 730 -14.23 1.26 21.59
C LEU A 730 -13.90 2.13 22.82
N GLY A 731 -13.22 3.26 22.63
CA GLY A 731 -12.96 4.23 23.70
C GLY A 731 -14.24 4.82 24.30
N LEU A 732 -15.33 4.91 23.53
CA LEU A 732 -16.63 5.39 23.99
C LEU A 732 -17.27 4.40 24.97
N CYS A 733 -17.14 3.09 24.70
CA CYS A 733 -17.66 2.03 25.56
C CYS A 733 -17.02 2.08 26.95
N LEU A 734 -15.71 2.30 27.04
CA LEU A 734 -14.99 2.39 28.32
C LEU A 734 -15.33 3.66 29.13
N ALA A 735 -15.60 4.78 28.46
CA ALA A 735 -15.89 6.06 29.11
C ALA A 735 -17.32 6.15 29.68
N SER A 736 -18.21 5.25 29.28
CA SER A 736 -19.61 5.24 29.71
C SER A 736 -19.79 4.79 31.15
N ASP A 737 -20.78 5.37 31.84
CA ASP A 737 -21.22 4.90 33.15
C ASP A 737 -21.93 3.53 33.09
N GLY A 738 -22.21 3.03 31.89
CA GLY A 738 -22.85 1.73 31.66
C GLY A 738 -24.33 1.73 32.03
N SER A 739 -24.96 2.90 32.20
CA SER A 739 -26.38 2.98 32.50
C SER A 739 -27.22 2.61 31.27
N ILE A 740 -28.24 1.77 31.46
CA ILE A 740 -29.23 1.46 30.43
C ILE A 740 -30.20 2.64 30.34
N PRO A 741 -30.36 3.29 29.17
CA PRO A 741 -31.38 4.32 29.00
C PRO A 741 -32.77 3.75 29.26
N MET A 742 -33.62 4.46 30.00
CA MET A 742 -34.99 4.02 30.32
C MET A 742 -35.81 3.67 29.07
N ALA A 743 -35.53 4.32 27.94
CA ALA A 743 -36.18 4.02 26.67
C ALA A 743 -35.79 2.64 26.09
N CYS A 744 -34.58 2.13 26.37
CA CYS A 744 -34.18 0.77 26.01
C CYS A 744 -34.99 -0.26 26.81
N ASP A 745 -35.12 -0.06 28.13
CA ASP A 745 -35.94 -0.93 28.97
C ASP A 745 -37.41 -0.94 28.53
N GLU A 746 -37.98 0.23 28.19
CA GLU A 746 -39.36 0.33 27.73
C GLU A 746 -39.57 -0.37 26.36
N ALA A 747 -38.63 -0.21 25.43
CA ALA A 747 -38.68 -0.87 24.12
C ALA A 747 -38.52 -2.39 24.24
N CYS A 748 -37.54 -2.86 25.02
CA CYS A 748 -37.32 -4.29 25.22
C CYS A 748 -38.47 -4.95 25.99
N ALA A 749 -39.11 -4.25 26.95
CA ALA A 749 -40.32 -4.73 27.58
C ALA A 749 -41.48 -4.89 26.58
N ALA A 750 -41.57 -4.03 25.55
CA ALA A 750 -42.57 -4.18 24.50
C ALA A 750 -42.34 -5.42 23.61
N LEU A 751 -41.10 -5.94 23.50
CA LEU A 751 -40.80 -7.18 22.79
C LEU A 751 -41.38 -8.43 23.49
N GLU A 752 -41.72 -8.38 24.78
CA GLU A 752 -42.42 -9.50 25.45
C GLU A 752 -43.76 -9.82 24.79
N LEU A 753 -44.38 -8.82 24.14
CA LEU A 753 -45.64 -8.98 23.41
C LEU A 753 -45.45 -9.55 22.00
N CYS A 754 -44.19 -9.76 21.58
CA CYS A 754 -43.77 -10.07 20.23
C CYS A 754 -43.32 -11.55 20.13
N PRO A 755 -44.14 -12.46 19.58
CA PRO A 755 -43.82 -13.89 19.52
C PRO A 755 -42.66 -14.17 18.54
N GLY A 756 -41.42 -14.20 19.05
CA GLY A 756 -40.18 -14.32 18.27
C GLY A 756 -39.12 -13.27 18.62
N GLY A 757 -39.45 -12.28 19.47
CA GLY A 757 -38.50 -11.29 19.96
C GLY A 757 -37.63 -11.78 21.11
N LEU A 758 -38.20 -12.58 22.03
CA LEU A 758 -37.52 -13.13 23.20
C LEU A 758 -37.65 -14.67 23.29
N GLY A 759 -36.59 -15.36 23.72
CA GLY A 759 -36.55 -16.80 24.02
C GLY A 759 -35.71 -17.65 23.05
N ASP A 760 -35.79 -18.98 23.16
CA ASP A 760 -35.01 -19.90 22.32
C ASP A 760 -35.35 -19.76 20.83
N GLY A 761 -34.36 -19.35 20.03
CA GLY A 761 -34.52 -19.10 18.59
C GLY A 761 -35.09 -17.72 18.24
N ALA A 762 -35.18 -16.81 19.22
CA ALA A 762 -35.50 -15.40 19.03
C ALA A 762 -34.23 -14.55 18.81
N ALA A 763 -34.42 -13.24 18.57
CA ALA A 763 -33.33 -12.27 18.48
C ALA A 763 -32.56 -12.12 19.80
N PHE A 764 -33.27 -12.14 20.93
CA PHE A 764 -32.67 -12.07 22.26
C PHE A 764 -33.13 -13.22 23.15
N ALA A 765 -32.27 -13.65 24.08
CA ALA A 765 -32.61 -14.69 25.04
C ALA A 765 -33.73 -14.24 26.00
N ASP A 766 -33.67 -12.99 26.47
CA ASP A 766 -34.66 -12.37 27.36
C ASP A 766 -34.62 -10.83 27.28
N THR A 767 -35.51 -10.18 28.04
CA THR A 767 -35.62 -8.72 28.10
C THR A 767 -34.32 -8.06 28.58
N ALA A 768 -33.57 -8.71 29.48
CA ALA A 768 -32.32 -8.16 29.99
C ALA A 768 -31.25 -8.15 28.90
N ALA A 769 -31.09 -9.24 28.15
CA ALA A 769 -30.17 -9.30 27.01
C ALA A 769 -30.49 -8.23 25.95
N CYS A 770 -31.79 -7.99 25.67
CA CYS A 770 -32.21 -6.90 24.79
C CYS A 770 -31.84 -5.51 25.35
N SER A 771 -32.12 -5.26 26.63
CA SER A 771 -31.81 -3.96 27.26
C SER A 771 -30.31 -3.68 27.28
N LEU A 772 -29.48 -4.71 27.46
CA LEU A 772 -28.02 -4.62 27.41
C LEU A 772 -27.51 -4.26 26.01
N ASP A 773 -27.96 -4.96 24.96
CA ASP A 773 -27.58 -4.65 23.57
C ASP A 773 -28.03 -3.24 23.17
N CYS A 774 -29.27 -2.88 23.48
CA CYS A 774 -29.78 -1.53 23.23
C CYS A 774 -28.99 -0.45 23.98
N GLY A 775 -28.67 -0.70 25.26
CA GLY A 775 -27.84 0.21 26.05
C GLY A 775 -26.43 0.36 25.49
N GLY A 776 -25.84 -0.74 25.01
CA GLY A 776 -24.52 -0.74 24.38
C GLY A 776 -24.48 0.11 23.11
N ARG A 777 -25.45 -0.05 22.22
CA ARG A 777 -25.57 0.75 20.98
C ARG A 777 -25.84 2.22 21.25
N ALA A 778 -26.67 2.53 22.25
CA ALA A 778 -26.95 3.90 22.65
C ALA A 778 -25.70 4.66 23.13
N ILE A 779 -24.66 3.95 23.63
CA ILE A 779 -23.37 4.56 23.96
C ILE A 779 -22.63 4.97 22.68
N LEU A 780 -22.59 4.12 21.66
CA LEU A 780 -21.92 4.40 20.39
C LEU A 780 -22.59 5.56 19.64
N GLU A 781 -23.91 5.58 19.62
CA GLU A 781 -24.70 6.57 18.88
C GLU A 781 -24.80 7.93 19.61
N GLY A 782 -24.40 8.00 20.89
CA GLY A 782 -24.43 9.21 21.72
C GLY A 782 -25.83 9.72 22.11
N GLU A 783 -26.88 9.16 21.51
CA GLU A 783 -28.29 9.32 21.87
C GLU A 783 -28.97 7.95 21.84
N TYR A 784 -30.14 7.85 22.48
CA TYR A 784 -31.02 6.68 22.28
C TYR A 784 -31.46 6.66 20.82
N PRO A 785 -31.35 5.54 20.07
CA PRO A 785 -31.94 5.43 18.75
C PRO A 785 -33.45 5.59 18.90
N ALA A 786 -33.95 6.82 18.70
CA ALA A 786 -35.38 7.14 18.77
C ALA A 786 -36.19 6.21 17.85
N ASP A 787 -35.54 5.70 16.82
CA ASP A 787 -36.07 4.79 15.82
C ASP A 787 -36.18 3.35 16.31
N PHE A 788 -35.35 2.88 17.25
CA PHE A 788 -35.46 1.51 17.77
C PHE A 788 -36.77 1.29 18.55
N GLY A 789 -37.06 2.18 19.51
CA GLY A 789 -38.31 2.11 20.28
C GLY A 789 -39.55 2.28 19.41
N ALA A 790 -39.49 3.15 18.40
CA ALA A 790 -40.55 3.33 17.42
C ALA A 790 -40.74 2.07 16.55
N CYS A 791 -39.65 1.47 16.08
CA CYS A 791 -39.65 0.27 15.25
C CYS A 791 -40.22 -0.94 16.00
N VAL A 792 -39.73 -1.20 17.22
CA VAL A 792 -40.23 -2.26 18.10
C VAL A 792 -41.72 -2.07 18.42
N THR A 793 -42.13 -0.84 18.71
CA THR A 793 -43.54 -0.52 18.94
C THR A 793 -44.38 -0.81 17.70
N GLN A 794 -43.92 -0.43 16.50
CA GLN A 794 -44.62 -0.71 15.25
C GLN A 794 -44.73 -2.21 14.96
N LEU A 795 -43.66 -2.99 15.18
CA LEU A 795 -43.70 -4.45 15.02
C LEU A 795 -44.71 -5.10 15.97
N SER A 796 -44.72 -4.66 17.23
CA SER A 796 -45.64 -5.20 18.25
C SER A 796 -47.11 -4.91 17.91
N VAL A 797 -47.42 -3.75 17.34
CA VAL A 797 -48.78 -3.35 16.94
C VAL A 797 -49.19 -4.00 15.61
N GLY A 798 -48.24 -4.18 14.69
CA GLY A 798 -48.47 -4.76 13.35
C GLY A 798 -48.55 -6.29 13.31
N GLY A 799 -48.09 -6.98 14.36
CA GLY A 799 -48.11 -8.45 14.44
C GLY A 799 -47.05 -9.15 13.56
N ALA A 800 -46.07 -8.41 13.04
CA ALA A 800 -44.97 -8.91 12.19
C ALA A 800 -43.72 -9.26 13.02
N CYS A 801 -43.93 -9.99 14.10
CA CYS A 801 -42.95 -10.21 15.17
C CYS A 801 -41.99 -11.40 14.92
N GLY A 802 -41.29 -11.42 13.79
CA GLY A 802 -40.25 -12.43 13.53
C GLY A 802 -38.89 -12.03 14.11
N ALA A 803 -38.04 -13.01 14.47
CA ALA A 803 -36.66 -12.76 14.88
C ALA A 803 -35.90 -11.90 13.85
N GLN A 804 -36.14 -12.15 12.55
CA GLN A 804 -35.58 -11.34 11.48
C GLN A 804 -36.06 -9.88 11.54
N ALA A 805 -37.35 -9.63 11.72
CA ALA A 805 -37.88 -8.27 11.77
C ALA A 805 -37.35 -7.49 12.99
N VAL A 806 -37.14 -8.18 14.12
CA VAL A 806 -36.49 -7.58 15.31
C VAL A 806 -35.02 -7.29 15.02
N ASN A 807 -34.29 -8.21 14.38
CA ASN A 807 -32.92 -7.97 13.92
C ASN A 807 -32.83 -6.81 12.92
N ASP A 808 -33.82 -6.70 12.03
CA ASP A 808 -33.93 -5.58 11.09
C ASP A 808 -34.16 -4.28 11.88
N CYS A 809 -35.04 -4.24 12.90
CA CYS A 809 -35.18 -3.07 13.78
C CYS A 809 -33.90 -2.71 14.54
N ILE A 810 -33.10 -3.68 14.95
CA ILE A 810 -31.79 -3.44 15.60
C ILE A 810 -30.82 -2.82 14.59
N ALA A 811 -30.78 -3.34 13.36
CA ALA A 811 -29.96 -2.79 12.29
C ALA A 811 -30.43 -1.38 11.85
N LEU A 812 -31.72 -1.06 12.01
CA LEU A 812 -32.32 0.23 11.68
C LEU A 812 -31.94 1.38 12.67
N GLY A 813 -31.23 1.11 13.77
CA GLY A 813 -30.60 2.17 14.58
C GLY A 813 -29.54 2.98 13.82
N ASN A 814 -29.01 2.42 12.73
CA ASN A 814 -28.03 3.03 11.83
C ASN A 814 -28.64 3.41 10.47
N ILE A 815 -29.91 3.83 10.38
CA ILE A 815 -30.44 4.33 9.10
C ILE A 815 -29.73 5.64 8.74
N ASP A 816 -28.99 5.66 7.63
CA ASP A 816 -28.41 6.89 7.11
C ASP A 816 -29.52 7.96 6.95
N PRO A 817 -29.32 9.18 7.46
CA PRO A 817 -30.33 10.25 7.42
C PRO A 817 -30.93 10.48 6.04
N ILE A 818 -30.19 10.17 4.97
CA ILE A 818 -30.68 10.33 3.60
C ILE A 818 -31.75 9.29 3.23
N CYS A 819 -31.66 8.07 3.76
CA CYS A 819 -32.68 7.03 3.57
C CYS A 819 -33.96 7.39 4.32
N ALA A 820 -33.85 7.93 5.54
CA ALA A 820 -34.99 8.42 6.30
C ALA A 820 -35.70 9.58 5.58
N ALA A 821 -34.95 10.61 5.16
CA ALA A 821 -35.50 11.77 4.48
C ALA A 821 -36.12 11.44 3.11
N SER A 822 -35.56 10.49 2.38
CA SER A 822 -36.13 10.04 1.10
C SER A 822 -37.40 9.22 1.27
N TRP A 823 -37.53 8.42 2.34
CA TRP A 823 -38.80 7.78 2.69
C TRP A 823 -39.91 8.79 3.01
N ASP A 824 -39.59 9.85 3.78
CA ASP A 824 -40.56 10.91 4.06
C ASP A 824 -41.05 11.59 2.78
N ALA A 825 -40.17 11.75 1.79
CA ALA A 825 -40.55 12.27 0.47
C ALA A 825 -41.44 11.28 -0.31
N VAL A 826 -41.17 9.97 -0.26
CA VAL A 826 -42.00 8.91 -0.83
C VAL A 826 -43.41 8.93 -0.24
N VAL A 827 -43.53 9.03 1.09
CA VAL A 827 -44.81 9.13 1.80
C VAL A 827 -45.51 10.45 1.48
N GLY A 828 -44.79 11.56 1.50
CA GLY A 828 -45.30 12.89 1.16
C GLY A 828 -45.88 12.95 -0.26
N CYS A 829 -45.29 12.22 -1.20
CA CYS A 829 -45.78 12.08 -2.56
C CYS A 829 -46.86 10.99 -2.73
N GLY A 830 -47.24 10.27 -1.67
CA GLY A 830 -48.24 9.20 -1.70
C GLY A 830 -47.80 7.93 -2.45
N PHE A 831 -46.49 7.68 -2.53
CA PHE A 831 -45.92 6.54 -3.26
C PHE A 831 -45.69 5.28 -2.41
N GLU A 832 -46.02 5.34 -1.12
CA GLU A 832 -45.92 4.21 -0.17
C GLU A 832 -46.53 2.89 -0.70
N MET A 833 -47.59 2.97 -1.52
CA MET A 833 -48.24 1.80 -2.11
C MET A 833 -47.45 1.12 -3.23
N PHE A 834 -46.45 1.80 -3.79
CA PHE A 834 -45.59 1.29 -4.87
C PHE A 834 -44.29 0.68 -4.34
N VAL A 835 -43.92 0.98 -3.09
CA VAL A 835 -42.80 0.32 -2.42
C VAL A 835 -43.29 -1.01 -1.86
N GLY A 836 -43.05 -2.08 -2.61
CA GLY A 836 -43.36 -3.44 -2.16
C GLY A 836 -42.65 -3.71 -0.83
N GLY A 837 -43.39 -4.12 0.20
CA GLY A 837 -42.83 -4.42 1.52
C GLY A 837 -42.89 -3.29 2.56
N GLY A 838 -43.28 -2.07 2.18
CA GLY A 838 -43.46 -0.96 3.12
C GLY A 838 -42.14 -0.35 3.62
N GLN A 839 -42.23 0.46 4.69
CA GLN A 839 -41.11 1.26 5.21
C GLN A 839 -39.88 0.43 5.59
N ALA A 840 -40.07 -0.72 6.24
CA ALA A 840 -38.97 -1.57 6.67
C ALA A 840 -38.18 -2.10 5.45
N MET A 841 -38.86 -2.60 4.42
CA MET A 841 -38.20 -3.08 3.20
C MET A 841 -37.51 -1.93 2.45
N TYR A 842 -38.11 -0.73 2.44
CA TYR A 842 -37.47 0.45 1.87
C TYR A 842 -36.14 0.78 2.54
N PHE A 843 -36.11 0.79 3.88
CA PHE A 843 -34.88 1.11 4.61
C PHE A 843 -33.85 -0.01 4.49
N THR A 844 -34.26 -1.27 4.54
CA THR A 844 -33.36 -2.40 4.25
C THR A 844 -32.74 -2.27 2.87
N ASP A 845 -33.54 -1.97 1.84
CA ASP A 845 -33.05 -1.80 0.48
C ASP A 845 -32.14 -0.57 0.36
N CYS A 846 -32.52 0.56 0.95
CA CYS A 846 -31.74 1.79 0.90
C CYS A 846 -30.39 1.65 1.63
N MET A 847 -30.37 1.03 2.81
CA MET A 847 -29.14 0.78 3.57
C MET A 847 -28.25 -0.25 2.90
N ALA A 848 -28.83 -1.33 2.38
CA ALA A 848 -28.08 -2.29 1.57
C ALA A 848 -27.45 -1.59 0.36
N ASN A 849 -28.20 -0.71 -0.32
CA ASN A 849 -27.68 0.05 -1.45
C ASN A 849 -26.65 1.11 -1.06
N LEU A 850 -26.68 1.69 0.15
CA LEU A 850 -25.63 2.60 0.62
C LEU A 850 -24.29 1.90 0.86
N VAL A 851 -24.32 0.66 1.37
CA VAL A 851 -23.11 -0.17 1.53
C VAL A 851 -22.57 -0.60 0.15
N LEU A 852 -23.46 -0.87 -0.80
CA LEU A 852 -23.10 -1.32 -2.15
C LEU A 852 -22.63 -0.16 -3.05
N ASP A 853 -23.28 0.99 -2.99
CA ASP A 853 -22.98 2.19 -3.79
C ASP A 853 -23.50 3.44 -3.05
N GLU A 854 -22.64 3.98 -2.18
CA GLU A 854 -22.98 5.13 -1.35
C GLU A 854 -23.35 6.35 -2.20
N ALA A 855 -22.59 6.63 -3.26
CA ALA A 855 -22.76 7.84 -4.06
C ALA A 855 -24.06 7.83 -4.87
N ALA A 856 -24.37 6.72 -5.56
CA ALA A 856 -25.59 6.62 -6.36
C ALA A 856 -26.84 6.57 -5.48
N THR A 857 -26.75 5.87 -4.34
CA THR A 857 -27.87 5.78 -3.40
C THR A 857 -28.14 7.13 -2.75
N ARG A 858 -27.10 7.86 -2.31
CA ARG A 858 -27.25 9.22 -1.79
C ARG A 858 -27.85 10.16 -2.84
N MET A 859 -27.39 10.10 -4.08
CA MET A 859 -27.92 10.92 -5.18
C MET A 859 -29.40 10.61 -5.47
N THR A 860 -29.77 9.33 -5.50
CA THR A 860 -31.15 8.88 -5.75
C THR A 860 -32.08 9.30 -4.62
N ALA A 861 -31.65 9.08 -3.37
CA ALA A 861 -32.36 9.51 -2.19
C ALA A 861 -32.53 11.04 -2.16
N GLN A 862 -31.48 11.80 -2.49
CA GLN A 862 -31.53 13.26 -2.59
C GLN A 862 -32.49 13.74 -3.69
N CYS A 863 -32.50 13.08 -4.85
CA CYS A 863 -33.43 13.40 -5.93
C CYS A 863 -34.89 13.24 -5.48
N MET A 864 -35.20 12.16 -4.75
CA MET A 864 -36.54 11.93 -4.20
C MET A 864 -36.92 13.01 -3.18
N ILE A 865 -35.99 13.40 -2.31
CA ILE A 865 -36.17 14.51 -1.36
C ILE A 865 -36.48 15.81 -2.09
N ASP A 866 -35.69 16.16 -3.10
CA ASP A 866 -35.83 17.38 -3.88
C ASP A 866 -37.15 17.41 -4.66
N VAL A 867 -37.56 16.27 -5.25
CA VAL A 867 -38.85 16.12 -5.93
C VAL A 867 -40.00 16.33 -4.95
N GLY A 868 -39.94 15.70 -3.77
CA GLY A 868 -40.96 15.87 -2.73
C GLY A 868 -41.07 17.33 -2.28
N ALA A 869 -39.93 18.01 -2.11
CA ALA A 869 -39.87 19.42 -1.77
C ALA A 869 -40.43 20.33 -2.88
N MET A 870 -40.05 20.11 -4.14
CA MET A 870 -40.53 20.89 -5.28
C MET A 870 -42.03 20.71 -5.54
N ALA A 871 -42.56 19.51 -5.32
CA ALA A 871 -43.97 19.21 -5.46
C ALA A 871 -44.82 19.70 -4.27
N GLY A 872 -44.20 20.07 -3.15
CA GLY A 872 -44.89 20.43 -1.91
C GLY A 872 -45.75 19.28 -1.35
N GLY A 873 -45.37 18.03 -1.63
CA GLY A 873 -46.14 16.84 -1.27
C GLY A 873 -47.45 16.63 -2.05
N ASP A 874 -47.66 17.30 -3.19
CA ASP A 874 -48.79 16.95 -4.09
C ASP A 874 -48.44 15.72 -4.93
N PRO A 875 -49.13 14.57 -4.77
CA PRO A 875 -48.85 13.34 -5.51
C PRO A 875 -48.87 13.51 -7.04
N ALA A 876 -49.76 14.39 -7.55
CA ALA A 876 -49.86 14.64 -8.99
C ALA A 876 -48.66 15.42 -9.52
N ALA A 877 -48.14 16.36 -8.71
CA ALA A 877 -46.94 17.13 -9.04
C ALA A 877 -45.68 16.27 -8.91
N CYS A 878 -45.57 15.43 -7.86
CA CYS A 878 -44.47 14.49 -7.70
C CYS A 878 -44.38 13.53 -8.90
N PHE A 879 -45.50 12.92 -9.30
CA PHE A 879 -45.52 12.02 -10.44
C PHE A 879 -45.17 12.74 -11.74
N GLY A 880 -45.65 13.98 -11.91
CA GLY A 880 -45.30 14.83 -13.05
C GLY A 880 -43.81 15.15 -13.12
N LEU A 881 -43.17 15.46 -11.99
CA LEU A 881 -41.74 15.77 -11.91
C LEU A 881 -40.89 14.52 -12.17
N ILE A 882 -41.21 13.39 -11.54
CA ILE A 882 -40.52 12.10 -11.78
C ILE A 882 -40.62 11.71 -13.26
N MET A 883 -41.81 11.86 -13.88
CA MET A 883 -42.01 11.57 -15.30
C MET A 883 -41.32 12.59 -16.22
N CYS A 884 -41.15 13.85 -15.79
CA CYS A 884 -40.40 14.86 -16.52
C CYS A 884 -38.91 14.54 -16.54
N PHE A 885 -38.34 14.08 -15.42
CA PHE A 885 -36.99 13.54 -15.36
C PHE A 885 -36.86 12.25 -16.19
N ALA A 886 -37.90 11.41 -16.21
CA ALA A 886 -37.93 10.17 -16.98
C ALA A 886 -38.17 10.33 -18.50
N GLY A 887 -38.53 11.53 -18.98
CA GLY A 887 -39.23 11.71 -20.25
C GLY A 887 -38.57 12.63 -21.28
N GLY A 888 -37.25 12.80 -21.25
CA GLY A 888 -36.49 13.69 -22.14
C GLY A 888 -36.44 13.34 -23.65
N LEU A 889 -37.48 12.75 -24.24
CA LEU A 889 -37.66 12.69 -25.71
C LEU A 889 -39.02 13.32 -26.07
N PRO A 890 -39.05 14.31 -26.98
CA PRO A 890 -40.30 14.92 -27.41
C PRO A 890 -41.15 13.91 -28.20
N MET A 891 -42.47 13.99 -28.05
CA MET A 891 -43.41 13.29 -28.94
C MET A 891 -43.29 13.73 -30.40
#